data_AF-A0AAD6AR76-F1
#
_entry.id   AF-A0AAD6AR76-F1
#
_cell.length_a   1.000
_cell.length_b   1.000
_cell.length_c   1.000
_cell.angle_alpha   90.00
_cell.angle_beta   90.00
_cell.angle_gamma   90.00
#
_symmetry.space_group_name_H-M   'P 1'
#
loop_
_entity.id
_entity.type
_entity.pdbx_description
1 polymer ?
#
loop_
_entity_poly.entity_id
_entity_poly.type
_entity_poly.pdbx_seq_one_letter_code
_entity_poly.pdbx_strand_id
1 'polypeptide(L)'
;MGNQTGRLEETESGAQAAKKSGIPAPREIPSSITRDRISLRDQLRSNATKKMVSSASTSSLSTLAKPTRSSTTKSRGDAESQERGLLETQVKELLAEAKAKELEISNLRIELHRCKSKASSAPSSPSTNCVSWEEPDANGEQGQMSEAIVLVGELREKNGKFQRELATLREENQTLKEKLLFLEASPLSSTNTSSLSKPLVNGLPSDSLNPQQDSRSSPASPLKSSVSSGSDITKDSPSPDSSEFEKIPSRSESESSGVSGGQDVQRLTEQIHKMEESHHSTAEELQATLQELADQQQVVQELTAENERLAEEKRLLQTSLQQQRERLEVLVQKNEALAGCLQEQVEAQAQREEELGSQGPRLAELEQRYSELVESSSFEREKLVDIQQQLTGSLRALEEEHQEAQGQVRLVREEMDKLQAQLDREREAGAQAALAAEEQRATADCLRLENSRLKAQVDIERQKVGELKDLQSAGDSSEVQNLLKTAHAERDRLEVELTELRQELLEAQAVTEHVRATMCKVEAKCQQVQERAERREQDLGSRVTSLEEVGVHAENQVKELKETIFELEDQVEQQRAVNCHTKQAVLDMENLVKKMEEQKVEADRHMKVLSRQVKDEKEEWRRFQADLQTAVVVANDIKVEAQQELRALRRQLQEEQDRSAKLSTDLEALQGVRLGAGATFDTKTAVEGH
;
A
#
# COMPACT_ATOMS: atom_id res chain seq x y z
N MET A 1 -1.52 -12.80 -40.01
CA MET A 1 -1.45 -14.07 -40.76
C MET A 1 -1.27 -15.20 -39.74
N GLY A 2 -2.32 -15.97 -39.49
CA GLY A 2 -2.36 -16.99 -38.43
C GLY A 2 -3.70 -17.72 -38.51
N ASN A 3 -3.76 -18.71 -39.39
CA ASN A 3 -4.98 -19.47 -39.68
C ASN A 3 -5.35 -20.39 -38.50
N GLN A 4 -6.61 -20.38 -38.04
CA GLN A 4 -7.65 -21.41 -38.31
C GLN A 4 -7.38 -22.80 -37.68
N THR A 5 -8.34 -23.58 -37.12
CA THR A 5 -9.80 -23.45 -36.89
C THR A 5 -10.30 -24.64 -36.02
N GLY A 6 -11.51 -24.54 -35.44
CA GLY A 6 -12.31 -25.69 -34.93
C GLY A 6 -12.42 -25.71 -33.40
N ARG A 7 -13.52 -25.34 -32.71
CA ARG A 7 -14.98 -25.24 -32.98
C ARG A 7 -15.76 -26.55 -32.76
N LEU A 8 -16.82 -26.45 -31.93
CA LEU A 8 -17.94 -27.38 -31.70
C LEU A 8 -17.63 -28.65 -30.86
N GLU A 9 -18.56 -29.19 -30.06
CA GLU A 9 -19.69 -28.61 -29.30
C GLU A 9 -20.15 -29.66 -28.26
N GLU A 10 -20.99 -29.28 -27.30
CA GLU A 10 -21.70 -30.24 -26.44
C GLU A 10 -22.79 -30.97 -27.24
N THR A 11 -23.15 -32.21 -26.87
CA THR A 11 -24.51 -32.72 -27.10
C THR A 11 -24.89 -33.88 -26.17
N GLU A 12 -25.79 -33.55 -25.25
CA GLU A 12 -26.91 -34.32 -24.72
C GLU A 12 -26.97 -35.86 -24.83
N SER A 13 -27.01 -36.49 -23.66
CA SER A 13 -28.21 -37.15 -23.09
C SER A 13 -28.90 -38.34 -23.82
N GLY A 14 -28.84 -39.50 -23.18
CA GLY A 14 -29.89 -40.53 -23.18
C GLY A 14 -29.74 -41.69 -24.18
N ALA A 15 -30.28 -42.88 -23.94
CA ALA A 15 -30.85 -43.46 -22.71
C ALA A 15 -31.01 -45.00 -22.88
N GLN A 16 -31.37 -45.70 -21.78
CA GLN A 16 -31.95 -47.07 -21.74
C GLN A 16 -31.03 -48.29 -22.01
N ALA A 17 -31.26 -49.48 -21.42
CA ALA A 17 -32.01 -49.84 -20.19
C ALA A 17 -31.76 -51.31 -19.76
N ALA A 18 -32.02 -51.57 -18.46
CA ALA A 18 -32.37 -52.86 -17.84
C ALA A 18 -31.22 -53.89 -17.70
N LYS A 19 -31.07 -54.67 -16.61
CA LYS A 19 -31.99 -55.11 -15.51
C LYS A 19 -31.16 -55.13 -14.18
N LYS A 20 -31.61 -55.47 -12.95
CA LYS A 20 -32.82 -56.17 -12.46
C LYS A 20 -33.03 -55.96 -10.92
N SER A 21 -34.21 -55.46 -10.49
CA SER A 21 -34.98 -55.89 -9.29
C SER A 21 -34.52 -55.62 -7.83
N GLY A 22 -35.36 -54.90 -7.05
CA GLY A 22 -35.38 -54.93 -5.57
C GLY A 22 -35.95 -53.67 -4.89
N ILE A 23 -37.22 -53.68 -4.48
CA ILE A 23 -37.97 -52.61 -3.74
C ILE A 23 -38.88 -53.35 -2.69
N PRO A 24 -39.45 -52.76 -1.59
CA PRO A 24 -39.88 -51.36 -1.43
C PRO A 24 -39.62 -50.64 -0.08
N ALA A 25 -39.86 -49.32 -0.08
CA ALA A 25 -39.88 -48.39 1.09
C ALA A 25 -41.22 -48.46 1.88
N PRO A 26 -41.41 -47.68 2.99
CA PRO A 26 -42.03 -46.35 2.83
C PRO A 26 -41.77 -45.24 3.89
N ARG A 27 -41.84 -43.97 3.43
CA ARG A 27 -42.51 -42.75 3.97
C ARG A 27 -42.38 -42.26 5.45
N GLU A 28 -42.12 -40.94 5.54
CA GLU A 28 -42.78 -39.87 6.33
C GLU A 28 -43.69 -40.19 7.54
N ILE A 29 -43.54 -39.44 8.65
CA ILE A 29 -44.59 -38.62 9.34
C ILE A 29 -43.98 -37.86 10.56
N PRO A 30 -44.42 -36.62 10.88
CA PRO A 30 -44.04 -35.89 12.10
C PRO A 30 -45.06 -35.96 13.26
N SER A 31 -44.58 -35.66 14.49
CA SER A 31 -45.27 -35.04 15.66
C SER A 31 -46.64 -35.54 16.19
N SER A 32 -46.67 -36.11 17.42
CA SER A 32 -47.71 -35.98 18.49
C SER A 32 -47.49 -37.01 19.62
N ILE A 33 -48.12 -37.01 20.82
CA ILE A 33 -48.49 -35.95 21.80
C ILE A 33 -48.91 -36.63 23.14
N THR A 34 -48.40 -36.18 24.30
CA THR A 34 -48.90 -36.43 25.69
C THR A 34 -48.08 -35.53 26.62
N ARG A 35 -48.55 -34.53 27.39
CA ARG A 35 -49.86 -34.05 27.88
C ARG A 35 -50.40 -34.71 29.17
N ASP A 36 -50.10 -34.06 30.30
CA ASP A 36 -51.03 -33.64 31.37
C ASP A 36 -50.38 -32.45 32.13
N ARG A 37 -51.00 -31.25 32.28
CA ARG A 37 -52.08 -30.82 33.22
C ARG A 37 -51.55 -30.65 34.67
N ILE A 38 -51.74 -29.58 35.45
CA ILE A 38 -52.66 -28.38 35.56
C ILE A 38 -51.80 -27.20 36.12
N SER A 39 -51.78 -25.95 35.59
CA SER A 39 -52.70 -24.78 35.66
C SER A 39 -52.83 -23.99 37.00
N LEU A 40 -53.01 -22.66 36.87
CA LEU A 40 -53.39 -21.63 37.88
C LEU A 40 -52.30 -21.08 38.83
N ARG A 41 -52.42 -19.88 39.45
CA ARG A 41 -52.70 -18.49 38.98
C ARG A 41 -52.78 -17.53 40.19
N ASP A 42 -52.15 -16.34 40.09
CA ASP A 42 -52.34 -15.09 40.86
C ASP A 42 -52.21 -15.02 42.42
N GLN A 43 -51.44 -14.00 42.84
CA GLN A 43 -51.72 -13.02 43.91
C GLN A 43 -51.36 -13.20 45.42
N LEU A 44 -51.12 -12.01 46.03
CA LEU A 44 -50.75 -11.63 47.41
C LEU A 44 -49.33 -12.07 47.87
N ARG A 45 -48.35 -11.19 48.18
CA ARG A 45 -48.26 -9.92 48.97
C ARG A 45 -47.95 -10.17 50.48
N SER A 46 -46.91 -9.48 50.97
CA SER A 46 -46.55 -9.14 52.38
C SER A 46 -45.43 -9.95 53.07
N ASN A 47 -44.28 -9.28 53.26
CA ASN A 47 -43.35 -9.22 54.42
C ASN A 47 -43.48 -10.33 55.51
N ALA A 48 -42.41 -10.92 56.08
CA ALA A 48 -41.28 -10.25 56.73
C ALA A 48 -40.21 -11.23 57.29
N THR A 49 -38.97 -10.74 57.49
CA THR A 49 -37.97 -11.12 58.52
C THR A 49 -37.51 -12.59 58.70
N LYS A 50 -36.29 -12.92 58.21
CA LYS A 50 -35.06 -13.06 59.05
C LYS A 50 -33.80 -13.45 58.22
N LYS A 51 -32.64 -13.05 58.77
CA LYS A 51 -31.27 -13.10 58.23
C LYS A 51 -30.79 -14.50 57.79
N MET A 52 -29.93 -14.57 56.76
CA MET A 52 -28.47 -14.83 56.91
C MET A 52 -27.67 -14.89 55.58
N VAL A 53 -26.53 -14.18 55.57
CA VAL A 53 -25.20 -14.53 54.98
C VAL A 53 -24.99 -14.66 53.45
N SER A 54 -24.07 -13.79 52.97
CA SER A 54 -23.12 -13.89 51.84
C SER A 54 -23.55 -14.31 50.43
N SER A 55 -23.35 -13.41 49.45
CA SER A 55 -22.15 -13.41 48.57
C SER A 55 -22.39 -12.51 47.36
N ALA A 56 -21.46 -11.61 47.07
CA ALA A 56 -21.50 -10.78 45.86
C ALA A 56 -20.62 -11.41 44.77
N SER A 57 -21.13 -11.51 43.54
CA SER A 57 -20.31 -11.39 42.32
C SER A 57 -21.16 -11.33 41.03
N THR A 58 -20.70 -10.47 40.12
CA THR A 58 -20.95 -10.41 38.67
C THR A 58 -22.38 -10.29 38.11
N SER A 59 -22.73 -9.05 37.71
CA SER A 59 -23.32 -8.74 36.41
C SER A 59 -22.78 -7.36 36.00
N SER A 60 -21.91 -7.19 35.00
CA SER A 60 -22.09 -7.49 33.57
C SER A 60 -23.35 -6.85 33.00
N LEU A 61 -23.20 -5.75 32.26
CA LEU A 61 -23.96 -5.48 31.03
C LEU A 61 -23.34 -4.30 30.26
N SER A 62 -22.59 -4.62 29.21
CA SER A 62 -22.14 -3.66 28.19
C SER A 62 -23.15 -3.63 27.04
N THR A 63 -23.91 -2.54 26.92
CA THR A 63 -24.72 -2.15 25.74
C THR A 63 -24.81 -0.62 25.74
N LEU A 64 -24.74 0.14 24.65
CA LEU A 64 -25.09 -0.16 23.25
C LEU A 64 -24.32 0.75 22.27
N ALA A 65 -24.27 0.36 21.00
CA ALA A 65 -23.49 0.91 19.90
C ALA A 65 -23.84 2.33 19.38
N LYS A 66 -22.86 2.90 18.64
CA LYS A 66 -22.93 3.76 17.43
C LYS A 66 -24.26 4.48 17.10
N PRO A 67 -24.17 5.77 16.71
CA PRO A 67 -25.03 6.33 15.66
C PRO A 67 -24.22 6.82 14.45
N THR A 68 -24.54 6.32 13.26
CA THR A 68 -24.09 6.88 11.97
C THR A 68 -25.07 7.96 11.49
N ARG A 69 -24.57 8.94 10.74
CA ARG A 69 -25.23 10.23 10.39
C ARG A 69 -26.56 10.09 9.64
N SER A 70 -27.53 10.93 10.01
CA SER A 70 -28.40 11.63 9.05
C SER A 70 -28.91 12.97 9.61
N SER A 71 -29.05 13.97 8.75
CA SER A 71 -29.39 15.38 9.04
C SER A 71 -30.77 15.62 9.66
N THR A 72 -30.91 16.63 10.54
CA THR A 72 -31.84 17.79 10.37
C THR A 72 -31.60 18.84 11.48
N THR A 73 -31.88 20.11 11.19
CA THR A 73 -31.66 21.28 12.04
C THR A 73 -32.65 21.41 13.21
N LYS A 74 -32.15 21.52 14.47
CA LYS A 74 -32.54 22.49 15.54
C LYS A 74 -32.11 22.05 16.96
N SER A 75 -32.08 23.02 17.89
CA SER A 75 -31.94 22.90 19.37
C SER A 75 -30.77 22.07 19.94
N ARG A 76 -29.58 22.69 19.99
CA ARG A 76 -28.38 22.17 20.68
C ARG A 76 -28.48 22.16 22.22
N GLY A 77 -29.35 22.99 22.81
CA GLY A 77 -29.38 23.21 24.27
C GLY A 77 -29.98 22.07 25.12
N ASP A 78 -30.99 21.36 24.61
CA ASP A 78 -31.68 20.34 25.42
C ASP A 78 -30.85 19.06 25.62
N ALA A 79 -30.06 18.67 24.62
CA ALA A 79 -29.17 17.51 24.71
C ALA A 79 -28.09 17.72 25.77
N GLU A 80 -27.41 18.87 25.75
CA GLU A 80 -26.40 19.26 26.74
C GLU A 80 -27.01 19.36 28.16
N SER A 81 -28.27 19.79 28.30
CA SER A 81 -28.98 19.81 29.60
C SER A 81 -29.37 18.42 30.10
N GLN A 82 -29.73 17.50 29.20
CA GLN A 82 -30.10 16.14 29.57
C GLN A 82 -28.87 15.31 29.97
N GLU A 83 -27.77 15.45 29.23
CA GLU A 83 -26.47 14.86 29.56
C GLU A 83 -25.94 15.38 30.91
N ARG A 84 -26.00 16.70 31.12
CA ARG A 84 -25.66 17.31 32.42
C ARG A 84 -26.53 16.79 33.57
N GLY A 85 -27.82 16.55 33.33
CA GLY A 85 -28.72 15.96 34.31
C GLY A 85 -28.32 14.53 34.70
N LEU A 86 -27.95 13.70 33.73
CA LEU A 86 -27.46 12.33 33.97
C LEU A 86 -26.14 12.32 34.75
N LEU A 87 -25.18 13.17 34.36
CA LEU A 87 -23.92 13.34 35.09
C LEU A 87 -24.16 13.84 36.52
N GLU A 88 -25.09 14.77 36.74
CA GLU A 88 -25.44 15.25 38.08
C GLU A 88 -26.09 14.14 38.94
N THR A 89 -26.90 13.25 38.36
CA THR A 89 -27.40 12.06 39.07
C THR A 89 -26.30 11.07 39.40
N GLN A 90 -25.37 10.80 38.47
CA GLN A 90 -24.24 9.89 38.70
C GLN A 90 -23.30 10.41 39.79
N VAL A 91 -23.01 11.72 39.82
CA VAL A 91 -22.23 12.36 40.89
C VAL A 91 -22.95 12.26 42.25
N LYS A 92 -24.28 12.38 42.29
CA LYS A 92 -25.05 12.21 43.53
C LYS A 92 -25.03 10.76 44.03
N GLU A 93 -25.07 9.79 43.13
CA GLU A 93 -24.98 8.36 43.47
C GLU A 93 -23.58 8.00 43.99
N LEU A 94 -22.51 8.41 43.30
CA LEU A 94 -21.13 8.23 43.75
C LEU A 94 -20.86 8.91 45.11
N LEU A 95 -21.44 10.09 45.36
CA LEU A 95 -21.36 10.75 46.67
C LEU A 95 -22.15 10.02 47.77
N ALA A 96 -23.23 9.33 47.43
CA ALA A 96 -23.98 8.50 48.37
C ALA A 96 -23.21 7.21 48.69
N GLU A 97 -22.61 6.57 47.69
CA GLU A 97 -21.77 5.38 47.87
C GLU A 97 -20.50 5.70 48.67
N ALA A 98 -19.82 6.82 48.39
CA ALA A 98 -18.67 7.28 49.16
C ALA A 98 -19.03 7.47 50.65
N LYS A 99 -20.19 8.07 50.95
CA LYS A 99 -20.69 8.22 52.33
C LYS A 99 -21.06 6.88 52.97
N ALA A 100 -21.62 5.93 52.21
CA ALA A 100 -21.89 4.58 52.70
C ALA A 100 -20.58 3.83 53.05
N LYS A 101 -19.56 3.96 52.20
CA LYS A 101 -18.22 3.41 52.44
C LYS A 101 -17.51 4.08 53.62
N GLU A 102 -17.67 5.38 53.81
CA GLU A 102 -17.12 6.09 54.97
C GLU A 102 -17.80 5.66 56.29
N LEU A 103 -19.12 5.41 56.28
CA LEU A 103 -19.83 4.80 57.41
C LEU A 103 -19.40 3.34 57.66
N GLU A 104 -19.15 2.56 56.60
CA GLU A 104 -18.61 1.20 56.71
C GLU A 104 -17.21 1.20 57.35
N ILE A 105 -16.30 2.07 56.89
CA ILE A 105 -14.97 2.27 57.49
C ILE A 105 -15.08 2.74 58.94
N SER A 106 -16.02 3.63 59.27
CA SER A 106 -16.27 4.08 60.64
C SER A 106 -16.72 2.92 61.55
N ASN A 107 -17.67 2.10 61.09
CA ASN A 107 -18.09 0.89 61.80
C ASN A 107 -16.95 -0.11 61.97
N LEU A 108 -16.16 -0.38 60.92
CA LEU A 108 -14.99 -1.27 61.00
C LEU A 108 -13.94 -0.74 61.98
N ARG A 109 -13.71 0.59 62.05
CA ARG A 109 -12.83 1.21 63.07
C ARG A 109 -13.39 1.04 64.49
N ILE A 110 -14.69 1.18 64.69
CA ILE A 110 -15.34 0.93 65.99
C ILE A 110 -15.24 -0.55 66.37
N GLU A 111 -15.44 -1.46 65.43
CA GLU A 111 -15.32 -2.91 65.59
C GLU A 111 -13.89 -3.32 65.97
N LEU A 112 -12.89 -2.77 65.27
CA LEU A 112 -11.47 -2.99 65.53
C LEU A 112 -11.05 -2.40 66.89
N HIS A 113 -11.56 -1.21 67.24
CA HIS A 113 -11.40 -0.64 68.59
C HIS A 113 -12.06 -1.51 69.66
N ARG A 114 -13.26 -2.07 69.40
CA ARG A 114 -13.97 -2.98 70.31
C ARG A 114 -13.18 -4.28 70.55
N CYS A 115 -12.62 -4.87 69.50
CA CYS A 115 -11.72 -6.02 69.62
C CYS A 115 -10.44 -5.68 70.40
N LYS A 116 -9.83 -4.51 70.13
CA LYS A 116 -8.64 -4.04 70.86
C LYS A 116 -8.94 -3.75 72.34
N SER A 117 -10.10 -3.18 72.67
CA SER A 117 -10.56 -3.01 74.05
C SER A 117 -10.82 -4.35 74.75
N LYS A 118 -11.32 -5.36 74.02
CA LYS A 118 -11.56 -6.71 74.56
C LYS A 118 -10.26 -7.49 74.78
N ALA A 119 -9.21 -7.23 74.00
CA ALA A 119 -7.86 -7.75 74.25
C ALA A 119 -7.14 -7.05 75.43
N SER A 120 -7.53 -5.81 75.76
CA SER A 120 -6.94 -5.02 76.85
C SER A 120 -7.57 -5.28 78.24
N SER A 121 -8.42 -6.32 78.38
CA SER A 121 -9.20 -6.61 79.59
C SER A 121 -8.83 -7.98 80.20
N ALA A 122 -7.58 -8.11 80.64
CA ALA A 122 -7.13 -9.18 81.55
C ALA A 122 -6.09 -8.58 82.52
N PRO A 123 -6.29 -8.67 83.86
CA PRO A 123 -5.42 -8.00 84.82
C PRO A 123 -4.15 -8.79 85.16
N SER A 124 -3.15 -8.04 85.65
CA SER A 124 -1.82 -8.46 86.07
C SER A 124 -1.74 -9.52 87.18
N SER A 125 -0.78 -10.46 87.08
CA SER A 125 0.37 -10.61 88.03
C SER A 125 1.26 -11.83 87.68
N PRO A 126 2.52 -11.89 88.15
CA PRO A 126 3.51 -12.88 87.69
C PRO A 126 3.74 -14.07 88.65
N SER A 127 3.92 -15.28 88.12
CA SER A 127 4.70 -16.33 88.80
C SER A 127 5.16 -17.47 87.86
N THR A 128 6.44 -17.80 88.02
CA THR A 128 7.14 -19.10 87.95
C THR A 128 6.41 -20.38 87.48
N ASN A 129 7.09 -21.14 86.62
CA ASN A 129 6.93 -22.58 86.29
C ASN A 129 6.08 -23.45 87.24
N CYS A 130 5.22 -24.32 86.69
CA CYS A 130 5.54 -25.76 86.55
C CYS A 130 4.47 -26.57 85.76
N VAL A 131 4.98 -27.48 84.93
CA VAL A 131 4.38 -28.66 84.25
C VAL A 131 3.11 -29.28 84.86
N SER A 132 2.10 -29.56 84.02
CA SER A 132 1.50 -30.92 83.87
C SER A 132 0.55 -31.01 82.66
N TRP A 133 0.28 -32.25 82.25
CA TRP A 133 -0.42 -32.64 81.01
C TRP A 133 -1.94 -32.69 81.20
N GLU A 134 -2.71 -32.33 80.17
CA GLU A 134 -4.04 -32.89 79.90
C GLU A 134 -4.42 -32.77 78.40
N GLU A 135 -5.47 -33.48 77.97
CA GLU A 135 -5.73 -33.93 76.60
C GLU A 135 -6.11 -32.86 75.56
N PRO A 136 -5.96 -33.12 74.23
CA PRO A 136 -6.34 -32.20 73.17
C PRO A 136 -7.87 -32.10 73.00
N ASP A 137 -8.37 -30.86 72.87
CA ASP A 137 -9.77 -30.56 72.56
C ASP A 137 -10.20 -31.11 71.19
N ALA A 138 -11.03 -32.15 71.19
CA ALA A 138 -11.51 -32.90 70.01
C ALA A 138 -12.38 -32.10 69.01
N ASN A 139 -12.46 -30.77 69.14
CA ASN A 139 -13.25 -29.89 68.28
C ASN A 139 -12.40 -29.06 67.30
N GLY A 140 -11.08 -28.93 67.52
CA GLY A 140 -10.16 -28.25 66.59
C GLY A 140 -9.73 -29.14 65.43
N GLU A 141 -9.36 -30.39 65.74
CA GLU A 141 -8.86 -31.35 64.75
C GLU A 141 -9.92 -31.74 63.72
N GLN A 142 -11.20 -31.84 64.12
CA GLN A 142 -12.31 -32.17 63.23
C GLN A 142 -12.48 -31.15 62.09
N GLY A 143 -12.18 -29.86 62.35
CA GLY A 143 -12.23 -28.79 61.34
C GLY A 143 -11.09 -28.92 60.32
N GLN A 144 -9.85 -29.00 60.81
CA GLN A 144 -8.67 -29.16 59.95
C GLN A 144 -8.68 -30.47 59.17
N MET A 145 -9.15 -31.57 59.77
CA MET A 145 -9.30 -32.86 59.09
C MET A 145 -10.36 -32.79 57.98
N SER A 146 -11.46 -32.06 58.19
CA SER A 146 -12.49 -31.85 57.16
C SER A 146 -11.97 -31.01 55.99
N GLU A 147 -11.24 -29.94 56.28
CA GLU A 147 -10.62 -29.06 55.27
C GLU A 147 -9.53 -29.80 54.47
N ALA A 148 -8.71 -30.62 55.14
CA ALA A 148 -7.74 -31.49 54.50
C ALA A 148 -8.39 -32.56 53.60
N ILE A 149 -9.52 -33.15 54.00
CA ILE A 149 -10.27 -34.09 53.16
C ILE A 149 -10.81 -33.41 51.89
N VAL A 150 -11.31 -32.18 51.99
CA VAL A 150 -11.76 -31.38 50.82
C VAL A 150 -10.58 -31.08 49.90
N LEU A 151 -9.45 -30.61 50.43
CA LEU A 151 -8.25 -30.29 49.64
C LEU A 151 -7.66 -31.54 48.95
N VAL A 152 -7.65 -32.69 49.63
CA VAL A 152 -7.27 -33.98 49.03
C VAL A 152 -8.27 -34.42 47.96
N GLY A 153 -9.56 -34.12 48.11
CA GLY A 153 -10.58 -34.33 47.09
C GLY A 153 -10.31 -33.50 45.83
N GLU A 154 -10.08 -32.19 45.98
CA GLU A 154 -9.74 -31.30 44.87
C GLU A 154 -8.45 -31.68 44.16
N LEU A 155 -7.39 -32.03 44.91
CA LEU A 155 -6.13 -32.49 44.33
C LEU A 155 -6.31 -33.78 43.54
N ARG A 156 -7.16 -34.70 44.02
CA ARG A 156 -7.48 -35.95 43.31
C ARG A 156 -8.30 -35.69 42.05
N GLU A 157 -9.22 -34.72 42.06
CA GLU A 157 -9.96 -34.28 40.87
C GLU A 157 -9.06 -33.57 39.85
N LYS A 158 -8.19 -32.65 40.30
CA LYS A 158 -7.19 -31.95 39.46
C LYS A 158 -6.23 -32.95 38.82
N ASN A 159 -5.72 -33.92 39.57
CA ASN A 159 -4.89 -35.01 39.01
C ASN A 159 -5.68 -35.87 38.01
N GLY A 160 -6.95 -36.16 38.28
CA GLY A 160 -7.86 -36.83 37.32
C GLY A 160 -8.18 -36.01 36.06
N LYS A 161 -8.12 -34.67 36.12
CA LYS A 161 -8.18 -33.79 34.94
C LYS A 161 -6.90 -33.86 34.13
N PHE A 162 -5.74 -33.69 34.76
CA PHE A 162 -4.43 -33.82 34.11
C PHE A 162 -4.22 -35.21 33.47
N GLN A 163 -4.68 -36.30 34.09
CA GLN A 163 -4.58 -37.64 33.50
C GLN A 163 -5.44 -37.81 32.24
N ARG A 164 -6.62 -37.17 32.17
CA ARG A 164 -7.46 -37.17 30.97
C ARG A 164 -6.87 -36.30 29.86
N GLU A 165 -6.34 -35.14 30.21
CA GLU A 165 -5.63 -34.25 29.27
C GLU A 165 -4.35 -34.91 28.72
N LEU A 166 -3.61 -35.64 29.56
CA LEU A 166 -2.50 -36.49 29.15
C LEU A 166 -2.92 -37.71 28.32
N ALA A 167 -4.20 -38.10 28.31
CA ALA A 167 -4.72 -39.13 27.43
C ALA A 167 -5.10 -38.53 26.07
N THR A 168 -5.82 -37.40 26.04
CA THR A 168 -6.17 -36.69 24.80
C THR A 168 -4.93 -36.20 24.07
N LEU A 169 -3.95 -35.62 24.76
CA LEU A 169 -2.66 -35.22 24.15
C LEU A 169 -1.88 -36.41 23.59
N ARG A 170 -2.00 -37.61 24.18
CA ARG A 170 -1.39 -38.83 23.61
C ARG A 170 -2.13 -39.32 22.36
N GLU A 171 -3.45 -39.25 22.35
CA GLU A 171 -4.29 -39.59 21.20
C GLU A 171 -4.07 -38.61 20.03
N GLU A 172 -3.96 -37.31 20.32
CA GLU A 172 -3.56 -36.29 19.34
C GLU A 172 -2.14 -36.54 18.82
N ASN A 173 -1.18 -36.84 19.69
CA ASN A 173 0.19 -37.14 19.28
C ASN A 173 0.29 -38.42 18.43
N GLN A 174 -0.55 -39.43 18.73
CA GLN A 174 -0.70 -40.64 17.92
C GLN A 174 -1.33 -40.32 16.56
N THR A 175 -2.40 -39.52 16.54
CA THR A 175 -3.05 -39.06 15.30
C THR A 175 -2.10 -38.23 14.44
N LEU A 176 -1.24 -37.40 15.04
CA LEU A 176 -0.21 -36.63 14.36
C LEU A 176 0.91 -37.53 13.81
N LYS A 177 1.31 -38.58 14.54
CA LYS A 177 2.24 -39.61 14.03
C LYS A 177 1.66 -40.40 12.87
N GLU A 178 0.38 -40.74 12.91
CA GLU A 178 -0.32 -41.42 11.81
C GLU A 178 -0.44 -40.50 10.58
N LYS A 179 -0.72 -39.20 10.78
CA LYS A 179 -0.66 -38.19 9.70
C LYS A 179 0.76 -38.02 9.13
N LEU A 180 1.79 -38.03 9.98
CA LEU A 180 3.19 -37.97 9.54
C LEU A 180 3.56 -39.21 8.72
N LEU A 181 3.20 -40.41 9.18
CA LEU A 181 3.37 -41.67 8.45
C LEU A 181 2.61 -41.66 7.11
N PHE A 182 1.43 -41.06 7.04
CA PHE A 182 0.67 -40.92 5.79
C PHE A 182 1.32 -39.93 4.81
N LEU A 183 1.99 -38.89 5.31
CA LEU A 183 2.79 -37.95 4.53
C LEU A 183 4.11 -38.58 4.05
N GLU A 184 4.80 -39.36 4.91
CA GLU A 184 6.01 -40.11 4.54
C GLU A 184 5.73 -41.27 3.56
N ALA A 185 4.53 -41.86 3.61
CA ALA A 185 4.10 -42.92 2.69
C ALA A 185 3.64 -42.42 1.30
N SER A 186 3.59 -41.10 1.07
CA SER A 186 3.21 -40.51 -0.22
C SER A 186 4.42 -40.36 -1.15
N PRO A 187 4.44 -40.99 -2.35
CA PRO A 187 5.64 -40.98 -3.19
C PRO A 187 5.81 -39.68 -3.98
N LEU A 188 6.85 -38.93 -3.60
CA LEU A 188 7.72 -38.07 -4.42
C LEU A 188 7.09 -37.05 -5.40
N SER A 189 7.38 -35.76 -5.15
CA SER A 189 8.05 -34.94 -6.18
C SER A 189 8.89 -33.83 -5.55
N SER A 190 10.19 -33.80 -5.89
CA SER A 190 11.09 -32.61 -5.99
C SER A 190 10.97 -31.49 -4.92
N THR A 191 12.01 -31.16 -4.15
CA THR A 191 13.38 -30.86 -4.63
C THR A 191 14.41 -30.93 -3.49
N ASN A 192 15.66 -31.29 -3.81
CA ASN A 192 16.84 -31.23 -2.94
C ASN A 192 17.12 -29.77 -2.46
N THR A 193 17.89 -29.46 -1.41
CA THR A 193 19.10 -30.10 -0.88
C THR A 193 19.30 -29.86 0.64
N SER A 194 19.93 -30.82 1.34
CA SER A 194 20.59 -30.56 2.63
C SER A 194 21.83 -31.44 2.81
N SER A 195 23.01 -30.82 2.77
CA SER A 195 24.29 -31.43 3.15
C SER A 195 25.13 -30.36 3.84
N LEU A 196 25.13 -30.31 5.17
CA LEU A 196 26.01 -31.08 6.06
C LEU A 196 27.46 -30.57 6.00
N SER A 197 27.83 -29.79 7.03
CA SER A 197 29.14 -29.13 7.17
C SER A 197 29.96 -29.78 8.28
N LYS A 198 31.28 -30.02 8.07
CA LYS A 198 32.41 -29.89 9.04
C LYS A 198 33.77 -30.36 8.42
N PRO A 199 34.94 -30.02 9.00
CA PRO A 199 36.07 -29.50 8.20
C PRO A 199 37.45 -30.17 8.46
N LEU A 200 38.48 -29.78 7.67
CA LEU A 200 39.95 -29.82 7.91
C LEU A 200 40.64 -29.30 6.60
N VAL A 201 41.88 -28.78 6.49
CA VAL A 201 42.87 -28.08 7.35
C VAL A 201 44.10 -27.74 6.48
N ASN A 202 44.83 -26.65 6.79
CA ASN A 202 46.13 -26.21 6.20
C ASN A 202 46.17 -25.91 4.68
N GLY A 203 46.97 -24.96 4.18
CA GLY A 203 47.89 -24.00 4.81
C GLY A 203 48.44 -22.97 3.81
N LEU A 204 49.02 -21.87 4.31
CA LEU A 204 49.63 -20.73 3.56
C LEU A 204 51.19 -20.85 3.57
N PRO A 205 52.02 -19.89 3.07
CA PRO A 205 51.83 -18.73 2.18
C PRO A 205 52.89 -18.57 1.03
N SER A 206 52.82 -17.42 0.34
CA SER A 206 53.95 -16.56 -0.13
C SER A 206 54.43 -16.55 -1.60
N ASP A 207 54.32 -15.34 -2.16
CA ASP A 207 55.29 -14.54 -2.93
C ASP A 207 55.66 -14.83 -4.40
N SER A 208 55.06 -14.00 -5.27
CA SER A 208 55.71 -12.88 -5.99
C SER A 208 56.85 -13.13 -7.01
N LEU A 209 56.73 -12.43 -8.16
CA LEU A 209 57.72 -12.13 -9.23
C LEU A 209 57.68 -12.96 -10.54
N ASN A 210 56.75 -12.55 -11.43
CA ASN A 210 56.89 -12.26 -12.87
C ASN A 210 58.31 -12.13 -13.49
N PRO A 211 58.46 -12.01 -14.84
CA PRO A 211 57.66 -12.56 -15.97
C PRO A 211 58.53 -13.01 -17.18
N GLN A 212 57.94 -13.56 -18.26
CA GLN A 212 58.28 -13.14 -19.64
C GLN A 212 57.34 -13.70 -20.75
N GLN A 213 57.06 -12.83 -21.72
CA GLN A 213 56.69 -13.09 -23.13
C GLN A 213 55.33 -13.74 -23.47
N ASP A 214 54.57 -13.31 -24.49
CA ASP A 214 54.89 -12.33 -25.56
C ASP A 214 53.76 -11.36 -25.96
N SER A 215 54.18 -10.12 -26.24
CA SER A 215 53.72 -9.19 -27.30
C SER A 215 52.26 -8.67 -27.31
N ARG A 216 51.97 -7.41 -26.92
CA ARG A 216 52.16 -6.09 -27.61
C ARG A 216 51.08 -5.80 -28.70
N SER A 217 50.47 -4.61 -28.81
CA SER A 217 50.55 -3.36 -28.01
C SER A 217 49.41 -2.36 -28.33
N SER A 218 49.20 -1.39 -27.43
CA SER A 218 48.10 -0.39 -27.34
C SER A 218 48.11 0.76 -28.39
N PRO A 219 47.09 1.66 -28.44
CA PRO A 219 46.86 2.60 -29.54
C PRO A 219 47.35 4.04 -29.31
N ALA A 220 47.49 4.81 -30.40
CA ALA A 220 47.53 6.28 -30.43
C ALA A 220 47.08 6.83 -31.80
N SER A 221 46.68 8.10 -31.84
CA SER A 221 46.18 8.88 -32.99
C SER A 221 47.30 9.67 -33.71
N PRO A 222 47.05 10.61 -34.66
CA PRO A 222 46.09 10.73 -35.77
C PRO A 222 46.74 11.04 -37.15
N LEU A 223 45.92 11.36 -38.17
CA LEU A 223 46.20 12.14 -39.42
C LEU A 223 46.80 11.47 -40.69
N LYS A 224 46.10 11.76 -41.82
CA LYS A 224 46.53 11.97 -43.23
C LYS A 224 46.93 10.79 -44.16
N SER A 225 46.08 10.55 -45.16
CA SER A 225 46.36 10.48 -46.62
C SER A 225 45.00 10.46 -47.35
N SER A 226 44.67 11.15 -48.45
CA SER A 226 45.38 11.75 -49.61
C SER A 226 45.65 10.82 -50.80
N VAL A 227 44.72 10.79 -51.78
CA VAL A 227 44.87 10.76 -53.27
C VAL A 227 43.46 10.72 -53.90
N SER A 228 43.17 11.13 -55.15
CA SER A 228 43.70 12.17 -56.06
C SER A 228 42.80 12.24 -57.32
N SER A 229 42.82 13.36 -58.05
CA SER A 229 42.45 13.53 -59.49
C SER A 229 40.95 13.50 -59.89
N GLY A 230 40.44 14.38 -60.77
CA GLY A 230 40.99 15.63 -61.34
C GLY A 230 40.39 16.04 -62.70
N SER A 231 40.37 17.35 -63.01
CA SER A 231 40.32 17.99 -64.35
C SER A 231 39.06 17.74 -65.25
N ASP A 232 38.69 18.53 -66.25
CA ASP A 232 38.72 19.98 -66.60
C ASP A 232 37.98 20.11 -67.96
N ILE A 233 37.45 21.30 -68.31
CA ILE A 233 37.43 21.94 -69.66
C ILE A 233 36.35 23.04 -69.78
N THR A 234 36.81 24.27 -70.04
CA THR A 234 36.34 25.29 -71.03
C THR A 234 34.82 25.51 -71.26
N LYS A 235 34.31 26.75 -71.45
CA LYS A 235 34.74 27.67 -72.53
C LYS A 235 34.10 29.09 -72.43
N ASP A 236 34.93 30.10 -72.72
CA ASP A 236 34.73 31.49 -73.22
C ASP A 236 33.43 32.28 -72.96
N SER A 237 33.60 33.52 -72.47
CA SER A 237 33.29 34.75 -73.27
C SER A 237 33.79 36.04 -72.60
N PRO A 238 34.75 36.76 -73.21
CA PRO A 238 34.94 38.20 -73.03
C PRO A 238 34.73 38.98 -74.35
N SER A 239 34.35 40.26 -74.23
CA SER A 239 34.84 41.42 -75.02
C SER A 239 33.81 42.55 -75.14
N PRO A 240 34.25 43.81 -75.02
CA PRO A 240 33.63 44.98 -75.64
C PRO A 240 34.43 45.46 -76.88
N ASP A 241 33.84 46.45 -77.58
CA ASP A 241 34.47 47.48 -78.43
C ASP A 241 34.58 47.30 -79.97
N SER A 242 34.49 48.48 -80.63
CA SER A 242 34.87 48.85 -82.01
C SER A 242 34.12 48.21 -83.19
N SER A 243 33.98 48.80 -84.39
CA SER A 243 34.11 50.17 -84.98
C SER A 243 34.26 49.95 -86.52
N GLU A 244 34.06 51.02 -87.32
CA GLU A 244 34.85 51.35 -88.54
C GLU A 244 34.16 51.37 -89.93
N PHE A 245 34.22 52.58 -90.56
CA PHE A 245 34.20 52.91 -92.02
C PHE A 245 32.95 52.54 -92.88
N GLU A 246 32.67 53.17 -94.03
CA GLU A 246 33.50 53.96 -94.98
C GLU A 246 32.68 54.98 -95.82
N LYS A 247 33.40 55.85 -96.57
CA LYS A 247 33.06 56.54 -97.85
C LYS A 247 32.33 57.91 -97.86
N ILE A 248 33.15 58.94 -98.08
CA ILE A 248 32.90 60.18 -98.85
C ILE A 248 32.77 59.85 -100.37
N PRO A 249 32.08 60.64 -101.23
CA PRO A 249 32.56 61.94 -101.74
C PRO A 249 31.48 63.07 -101.64
N SER A 250 31.73 64.39 -101.54
CA SER A 250 32.68 65.35 -102.14
C SER A 250 32.07 66.19 -103.29
N ARG A 251 32.08 67.54 -103.13
CA ARG A 251 32.37 68.56 -104.17
C ARG A 251 31.35 68.70 -105.33
N SER A 252 31.29 69.79 -106.10
CA SER A 252 31.89 71.14 -106.04
C SER A 252 31.15 72.06 -107.03
N GLU A 253 31.03 73.33 -106.66
CA GLU A 253 31.44 74.55 -107.43
C GLU A 253 30.88 74.86 -108.84
N SER A 254 30.73 76.19 -109.03
CA SER A 254 31.04 76.94 -110.25
C SER A 254 30.13 76.80 -111.48
N GLU A 255 29.88 77.85 -112.27
CA GLU A 255 30.04 79.32 -112.20
C GLU A 255 29.98 79.79 -113.66
N SER A 256 29.52 81.03 -113.89
CA SER A 256 29.75 81.78 -115.14
C SER A 256 29.04 81.17 -116.38
N SER A 257 28.88 81.88 -117.50
CA SER A 257 28.90 83.31 -117.85
C SER A 257 28.20 83.37 -119.22
N GLY A 258 27.57 84.45 -119.69
CA GLY A 258 27.63 85.88 -119.39
C GLY A 258 27.35 86.62 -120.71
N VAL A 259 27.56 87.94 -120.76
CA VAL A 259 27.44 88.80 -121.97
C VAL A 259 25.99 88.93 -122.49
N SER A 260 25.21 89.91 -122.03
CA SER A 260 25.31 91.37 -122.30
C SER A 260 25.08 91.75 -123.77
N GLY A 261 23.97 92.45 -124.06
CA GLY A 261 23.75 93.07 -125.36
C GLY A 261 22.29 93.35 -125.74
N GLY A 262 21.88 94.62 -125.67
CA GLY A 262 20.74 95.18 -126.42
C GLY A 262 19.51 95.58 -125.58
N GLN A 263 19.48 96.82 -125.07
CA GLN A 263 18.60 97.35 -124.01
C GLN A 263 17.05 97.35 -124.23
N ASP A 264 16.55 96.67 -125.26
CA ASP A 264 15.11 96.37 -125.47
C ASP A 264 14.84 94.88 -125.68
N VAL A 265 15.79 94.12 -126.28
CA VAL A 265 15.82 92.67 -126.11
C VAL A 265 16.10 92.36 -124.65
N GLN A 266 17.12 92.98 -124.05
CA GLN A 266 17.44 92.88 -122.62
C GLN A 266 16.27 93.23 -121.71
N ARG A 267 15.36 94.17 -122.05
CA ARG A 267 14.14 94.38 -121.21
C ARG A 267 13.22 93.17 -121.26
N LEU A 268 13.09 92.51 -122.41
CA LEU A 268 12.36 91.25 -122.55
C LEU A 268 13.13 90.06 -121.96
N THR A 269 14.46 89.99 -122.07
CA THR A 269 15.27 88.94 -121.45
C THR A 269 15.36 89.12 -119.94
N GLU A 270 15.40 90.33 -119.41
CA GLU A 270 15.29 90.65 -117.98
C GLU A 270 13.88 90.36 -117.47
N GLN A 271 12.83 90.64 -118.26
CA GLN A 271 11.46 90.23 -117.93
C GLN A 271 11.32 88.69 -117.91
N ILE A 272 11.91 87.98 -118.88
CA ILE A 272 11.90 86.51 -118.95
C ILE A 272 12.73 85.92 -117.81
N HIS A 273 13.99 86.34 -117.61
CA HIS A 273 14.81 85.89 -116.48
C HIS A 273 14.14 86.22 -115.15
N LYS A 274 13.48 87.38 -114.98
CA LYS A 274 12.74 87.70 -113.76
C LYS A 274 11.51 86.82 -113.57
N MET A 275 10.81 86.45 -114.65
CA MET A 275 9.75 85.44 -114.56
C MET A 275 10.32 84.06 -114.23
N GLU A 276 11.42 83.66 -114.85
CA GLU A 276 12.13 82.40 -114.59
C GLU A 276 12.64 82.35 -113.15
N GLU A 277 13.33 83.37 -112.65
CA GLU A 277 13.74 83.54 -111.25
C GLU A 277 12.53 83.50 -110.31
N SER A 278 11.42 84.16 -110.64
CA SER A 278 10.19 84.07 -109.82
C SER A 278 9.59 82.67 -109.83
N HIS A 279 9.66 81.95 -110.95
CA HIS A 279 9.21 80.56 -111.06
C HIS A 279 10.15 79.61 -110.31
N HIS A 280 11.47 79.81 -110.36
CA HIS A 280 12.44 79.05 -109.59
C HIS A 280 12.30 79.32 -108.09
N SER A 281 12.18 80.58 -107.64
CA SER A 281 11.90 80.93 -106.23
C SER A 281 10.58 80.28 -105.77
N THR A 282 9.51 80.38 -106.56
CA THR A 282 8.23 79.72 -106.23
C THR A 282 8.36 78.20 -106.19
N ALA A 283 9.15 77.59 -107.07
CA ALA A 283 9.38 76.14 -107.11
C ALA A 283 10.28 75.67 -105.96
N GLU A 284 11.30 76.44 -105.58
CA GLU A 284 12.18 76.19 -104.43
C GLU A 284 11.42 76.36 -103.11
N GLU A 285 10.57 77.39 -102.99
CA GLU A 285 9.66 77.57 -101.85
C GLU A 285 8.63 76.42 -101.76
N LEU A 286 8.06 75.99 -102.89
CA LEU A 286 7.18 74.82 -102.93
C LEU A 286 7.91 73.52 -102.60
N GLN A 287 9.15 73.34 -103.06
CA GLN A 287 9.98 72.18 -102.72
C GLN A 287 10.37 72.19 -101.24
N ALA A 288 10.67 73.36 -100.67
CA ALA A 288 10.95 73.55 -99.25
C ALA A 288 9.72 73.23 -98.39
N THR A 289 8.52 73.70 -98.77
CA THR A 289 7.27 73.36 -98.05
C THR A 289 6.88 71.89 -98.19
N LEU A 290 7.17 71.24 -99.32
CA LEU A 290 7.00 69.79 -99.48
C LEU A 290 8.01 69.00 -98.62
N GLN A 291 9.26 69.46 -98.52
CA GLN A 291 10.26 68.86 -97.63
C GLN A 291 9.87 69.04 -96.17
N GLU A 292 9.45 70.25 -95.75
CA GLU A 292 8.98 70.51 -94.39
C GLU A 292 7.75 69.65 -94.04
N LEU A 293 6.82 69.46 -94.98
CA LEU A 293 5.69 68.55 -94.81
C LEU A 293 6.12 67.08 -94.68
N ALA A 294 7.15 66.65 -95.42
CA ALA A 294 7.72 65.31 -95.31
C ALA A 294 8.43 65.10 -93.96
N ASP A 295 9.21 66.09 -93.50
CA ASP A 295 9.88 66.08 -92.20
C ASP A 295 8.84 66.05 -91.06
N GLN A 296 7.77 66.84 -91.17
CA GLN A 296 6.63 66.80 -90.23
C GLN A 296 5.93 65.42 -90.24
N GLN A 297 5.76 64.79 -91.41
CA GLN A 297 5.22 63.43 -91.49
C GLN A 297 6.14 62.40 -90.84
N GLN A 298 7.47 62.53 -90.99
CA GLN A 298 8.44 61.67 -90.30
C GLN A 298 8.34 61.86 -88.78
N VAL A 299 8.32 63.11 -88.28
CA VAL A 299 8.17 63.39 -86.85
C VAL A 299 6.85 62.83 -86.29
N VAL A 300 5.75 62.89 -87.05
CA VAL A 300 4.48 62.26 -86.64
C VAL A 300 4.59 60.73 -86.59
N GLN A 301 5.30 60.10 -87.53
CA GLN A 301 5.56 58.65 -87.48
C GLN A 301 6.44 58.25 -86.30
N GLU A 302 7.52 58.98 -86.03
CA GLU A 302 8.40 58.77 -84.88
C GLU A 302 7.66 58.95 -83.56
N LEU A 303 6.86 60.02 -83.41
CA LEU A 303 6.01 60.23 -82.24
C LEU A 303 4.91 59.16 -82.10
N THR A 304 4.42 58.59 -83.20
CA THR A 304 3.45 57.49 -83.16
C THR A 304 4.12 56.21 -82.64
N ALA A 305 5.27 55.84 -83.20
CA ALA A 305 6.06 54.70 -82.75
C ALA A 305 6.50 54.84 -81.27
N GLU A 306 6.88 56.05 -80.84
CA GLU A 306 7.23 56.33 -79.44
C GLU A 306 6.01 56.23 -78.51
N ASN A 307 4.82 56.66 -78.94
CA ASN A 307 3.58 56.46 -78.18
C ASN A 307 3.22 54.97 -78.06
N GLU A 308 3.42 54.18 -79.11
CA GLU A 308 3.23 52.72 -79.08
C GLU A 308 4.23 52.06 -78.11
N ARG A 309 5.52 52.43 -78.19
CA ARG A 309 6.58 51.99 -77.28
C ARG A 309 6.26 52.31 -75.80
N LEU A 310 5.81 53.54 -75.52
CA LEU A 310 5.39 53.96 -74.18
C LEU A 310 4.12 53.23 -73.71
N ALA A 311 3.19 52.89 -74.61
CA ALA A 311 2.03 52.08 -74.29
C ALA A 311 2.41 50.63 -73.93
N GLU A 312 3.41 50.05 -74.61
CA GLU A 312 3.97 48.75 -74.26
C GLU A 312 4.69 48.77 -72.91
N GLU A 313 5.54 49.77 -72.65
CA GLU A 313 6.19 49.95 -71.34
C GLU A 313 5.17 50.11 -70.22
N LYS A 314 4.14 50.94 -70.43
CA LYS A 314 3.02 51.10 -69.49
C LYS A 314 2.30 49.77 -69.22
N ARG A 315 2.04 48.97 -70.26
CA ARG A 315 1.43 47.64 -70.13
C ARG A 315 2.34 46.68 -69.34
N LEU A 316 3.64 46.67 -69.63
CA LEU A 316 4.61 45.85 -68.90
C LEU A 316 4.67 46.26 -67.42
N LEU A 317 4.76 47.56 -67.11
CA LEU A 317 4.72 48.09 -65.74
C LEU A 317 3.41 47.74 -65.03
N GLN A 318 2.26 47.82 -65.69
CA GLN A 318 0.98 47.38 -65.13
C GLN A 318 0.97 45.88 -64.81
N THR A 319 1.47 45.03 -65.70
CA THR A 319 1.58 43.58 -65.42
C THR A 319 2.56 43.26 -64.30
N SER A 320 3.68 43.99 -64.21
CA SER A 320 4.66 43.86 -63.12
C SER A 320 4.08 44.28 -61.76
N LEU A 321 3.36 45.41 -61.72
CA LEU A 321 2.65 45.88 -60.52
C LEU A 321 1.57 44.86 -60.09
N GLN A 322 0.83 44.29 -61.03
CA GLN A 322 -0.19 43.28 -60.75
C GLN A 322 0.45 42.01 -60.16
N GLN A 323 1.54 41.51 -60.74
CA GLN A 323 2.31 40.39 -60.18
C GLN A 323 2.89 40.70 -58.79
N GLN A 324 3.32 41.94 -58.53
CA GLN A 324 3.77 42.36 -57.20
C GLN A 324 2.63 42.36 -56.18
N ARG A 325 1.43 42.82 -56.57
CA ARG A 325 0.22 42.76 -55.72
C ARG A 325 -0.15 41.32 -55.37
N GLU A 326 -0.20 40.43 -56.35
CA GLU A 326 -0.48 39.00 -56.15
C GLU A 326 0.55 38.34 -55.21
N ARG A 327 1.85 38.66 -55.37
CA ARG A 327 2.89 38.19 -54.45
C ARG A 327 2.71 38.71 -53.02
N LEU A 328 2.33 39.98 -52.86
CA LEU A 328 2.04 40.56 -51.54
C LEU A 328 0.81 39.93 -50.91
N GLU A 329 -0.26 39.70 -51.68
CA GLU A 329 -1.48 39.04 -51.21
C GLU A 329 -1.20 37.61 -50.72
N VAL A 330 -0.38 36.84 -51.45
CA VAL A 330 0.09 35.51 -51.01
C VAL A 330 0.94 35.60 -49.73
N LEU A 331 1.72 36.66 -49.54
CA LEU A 331 2.47 36.88 -48.28
C LEU A 331 1.56 37.29 -47.12
N VAL A 332 0.51 38.07 -47.37
CA VAL A 332 -0.52 38.41 -46.38
C VAL A 332 -1.26 37.15 -45.94
N GLN A 333 -1.77 36.35 -46.88
CA GLN A 333 -2.44 35.07 -46.57
C GLN A 333 -1.54 34.12 -45.77
N LYS A 334 -0.24 34.07 -46.06
CA LYS A 334 0.73 33.29 -45.27
C LYS A 334 0.95 33.83 -43.86
N ASN A 335 1.01 35.16 -43.69
CA ASN A 335 1.12 35.77 -42.38
C ASN A 335 -0.16 35.58 -41.55
N GLU A 336 -1.34 35.67 -42.17
CA GLU A 336 -2.62 35.38 -41.52
C GLU A 336 -2.71 33.90 -41.09
N ALA A 337 -2.30 32.97 -41.94
CA ALA A 337 -2.23 31.55 -41.59
C ALA A 337 -1.23 31.28 -40.43
N LEU A 338 -0.05 31.91 -40.46
CA LEU A 338 0.93 31.78 -39.36
C LEU A 338 0.42 32.42 -38.06
N ALA A 339 -0.26 33.56 -38.13
CA ALA A 339 -0.89 34.19 -36.97
C ALA A 339 -2.01 33.31 -36.39
N GLY A 340 -2.83 32.68 -37.24
CA GLY A 340 -3.82 31.68 -36.84
C GLY A 340 -3.18 30.49 -36.13
N CYS A 341 -2.16 29.86 -36.71
CA CYS A 341 -1.43 28.75 -36.08
C CYS A 341 -0.80 29.15 -34.72
N LEU A 342 -0.27 30.36 -34.60
CA LEU A 342 0.28 30.87 -33.34
C LEU A 342 -0.81 31.11 -32.30
N GLN A 343 -1.98 31.62 -32.71
CA GLN A 343 -3.12 31.80 -31.82
C GLN A 343 -3.68 30.43 -31.36
N GLU A 344 -3.87 29.48 -32.26
CA GLU A 344 -4.24 28.10 -31.93
C GLU A 344 -3.24 27.45 -30.96
N GLN A 345 -1.93 27.71 -31.13
CA GLN A 345 -0.89 27.21 -30.23
C GLN A 345 -0.98 27.85 -28.83
N VAL A 346 -1.26 29.15 -28.75
CA VAL A 346 -1.44 29.86 -27.47
C VAL A 346 -2.73 29.40 -26.77
N GLU A 347 -3.83 29.21 -27.50
CA GLU A 347 -5.09 28.69 -26.97
C GLU A 347 -4.95 27.25 -26.48
N ALA A 348 -4.27 26.38 -27.24
CA ALA A 348 -3.96 25.01 -26.82
C ALA A 348 -2.99 24.95 -25.63
N GLN A 349 -2.08 25.93 -25.50
CA GLN A 349 -1.20 26.02 -24.33
C GLN A 349 -1.98 26.50 -23.09
N ALA A 350 -2.84 27.51 -23.23
CA ALA A 350 -3.70 27.99 -22.14
C ALA A 350 -4.65 26.88 -21.64
N GLN A 351 -5.24 26.10 -22.55
CA GLN A 351 -6.04 24.92 -22.21
C GLN A 351 -5.23 23.88 -21.44
N ARG A 352 -3.99 23.59 -21.85
CA ARG A 352 -3.10 22.68 -21.10
C ARG A 352 -2.73 23.22 -19.72
N GLU A 353 -2.50 24.52 -19.58
CA GLU A 353 -2.20 25.15 -18.29
C GLU A 353 -3.42 25.14 -17.36
N GLU A 354 -4.64 25.30 -17.89
CA GLU A 354 -5.90 25.14 -17.17
C GLU A 354 -6.19 23.67 -16.80
N GLU A 355 -5.91 22.72 -17.69
CA GLU A 355 -5.95 21.27 -17.41
C GLU A 355 -4.91 20.87 -16.34
N LEU A 356 -3.73 21.49 -16.32
CA LEU A 356 -2.71 21.25 -15.29
C LEU A 356 -3.10 21.87 -13.95
N GLY A 357 -3.67 23.08 -13.97
CA GLY A 357 -4.18 23.78 -12.78
C GLY A 357 -5.36 23.05 -12.14
N SER A 358 -6.29 22.54 -12.94
CA SER A 358 -7.41 21.70 -12.48
C SER A 358 -6.99 20.28 -12.05
N GLN A 359 -5.81 19.81 -12.48
CA GLN A 359 -5.15 18.63 -11.92
C GLN A 359 -4.39 18.92 -10.61
N GLY A 360 -4.17 20.19 -10.24
CA GLY A 360 -3.51 20.59 -9.00
C GLY A 360 -4.07 19.91 -7.73
N PRO A 361 -5.40 19.90 -7.49
CA PRO A 361 -6.00 19.19 -6.36
C PRO A 361 -5.71 17.67 -6.39
N ARG A 362 -5.76 17.04 -7.57
CA ARG A 362 -5.49 15.60 -7.74
C ARG A 362 -4.01 15.28 -7.50
N LEU A 363 -3.09 16.17 -7.87
CA LEU A 363 -1.66 16.04 -7.59
C LEU A 363 -1.38 16.24 -6.09
N ALA A 364 -2.04 17.21 -5.44
CA ALA A 364 -1.96 17.41 -3.99
C ALA A 364 -2.52 16.21 -3.20
N GLU A 365 -3.65 15.63 -3.63
CA GLU A 365 -4.19 14.38 -3.05
C GLU A 365 -3.21 13.19 -3.23
N LEU A 366 -2.51 13.12 -4.36
CA LEU A 366 -1.50 12.10 -4.63
C LEU A 366 -0.27 12.28 -3.73
N GLU A 367 0.23 13.52 -3.60
CA GLU A 367 1.35 13.90 -2.74
C GLU A 367 1.04 13.66 -1.26
N GLN A 368 -0.19 13.99 -0.83
CA GLN A 368 -0.70 13.69 0.51
C GLN A 368 -0.69 12.17 0.75
N ARG A 369 -1.25 11.36 -0.16
CA ARG A 369 -1.24 9.89 0.00
C ARG A 369 0.16 9.29 0.02
N TYR A 370 1.11 9.83 -0.75
CA TYR A 370 2.50 9.39 -0.65
C TYR A 370 3.13 9.78 0.69
N SER A 371 2.81 10.95 1.23
CA SER A 371 3.26 11.39 2.55
C SER A 371 2.68 10.48 3.66
N GLU A 372 1.37 10.24 3.65
CA GLU A 372 0.68 9.32 4.58
C GLU A 372 1.25 7.89 4.50
N LEU A 373 1.61 7.41 3.30
CA LEU A 373 2.25 6.10 3.11
C LEU A 373 3.69 6.04 3.65
N VAL A 374 4.46 7.13 3.52
CA VAL A 374 5.80 7.24 4.09
C VAL A 374 5.74 7.34 5.62
N GLU A 375 4.82 8.13 6.16
CA GLU A 375 4.58 8.28 7.60
C GLU A 375 4.14 6.96 8.23
N SER A 376 3.11 6.29 7.69
CA SER A 376 2.69 4.96 8.17
C SER A 376 3.80 3.92 8.08
N SER A 377 4.56 3.87 6.97
CA SER A 377 5.74 3.00 6.86
C SER A 377 6.85 3.35 7.86
N SER A 378 7.01 4.62 8.23
CA SER A 378 7.97 5.04 9.26
C SER A 378 7.54 4.60 10.67
N PHE A 379 6.25 4.74 11.00
CA PHE A 379 5.65 4.32 12.25
C PHE A 379 5.63 2.79 12.42
N GLU A 380 5.40 2.05 11.34
CA GLU A 380 5.57 0.59 11.33
C GLU A 380 7.01 0.16 11.61
N ARG A 381 8.02 0.85 11.04
CA ARG A 381 9.43 0.59 11.36
C ARG A 381 9.75 0.92 12.81
N GLU A 382 9.24 2.04 13.33
CA GLU A 382 9.43 2.45 14.74
C GLU A 382 8.87 1.39 15.69
N LYS A 383 7.62 0.94 15.49
CA LYS A 383 7.03 -0.19 16.23
C LYS A 383 7.87 -1.47 16.16
N LEU A 384 8.41 -1.81 14.99
CA LEU A 384 9.27 -2.99 14.85
C LEU A 384 10.61 -2.84 15.58
N VAL A 385 11.17 -1.63 15.64
CA VAL A 385 12.37 -1.31 16.43
C VAL A 385 12.06 -1.36 17.93
N ASP A 386 10.93 -0.84 18.38
CA ASP A 386 10.50 -0.93 19.79
C ASP A 386 10.32 -2.40 20.22
N ILE A 387 9.63 -3.21 19.41
CA ILE A 387 9.48 -4.66 19.65
C ILE A 387 10.86 -5.34 19.65
N GLN A 388 11.75 -5.00 18.71
CA GLN A 388 13.11 -5.53 18.70
C GLN A 388 13.88 -5.16 19.98
N GLN A 389 13.73 -3.92 20.46
CA GLN A 389 14.41 -3.44 21.65
C GLN A 389 13.84 -4.05 22.94
N GLN A 390 12.52 -4.25 23.03
CA GLN A 390 11.85 -5.00 24.10
C GLN A 390 12.32 -6.46 24.13
N LEU A 391 12.31 -7.15 22.99
CA LEU A 391 12.78 -8.54 22.89
C LEU A 391 14.27 -8.67 23.22
N THR A 392 15.10 -7.71 22.80
CA THR A 392 16.54 -7.68 23.13
C THR A 392 16.77 -7.40 24.62
N GLY A 393 15.94 -6.55 25.25
CA GLY A 393 15.97 -6.31 26.69
C GLY A 393 15.55 -7.55 27.50
N SER A 394 14.47 -8.22 27.08
CA SER A 394 13.99 -9.46 27.68
C SER A 394 15.01 -10.60 27.56
N LEU A 395 15.66 -10.74 26.41
CA LEU A 395 16.73 -11.71 26.21
C LEU A 395 17.90 -11.45 27.17
N ARG A 396 18.34 -10.20 27.31
CA ARG A 396 19.43 -9.84 28.23
C ARG A 396 19.07 -10.11 29.69
N ALA A 397 17.85 -9.78 30.11
CA ALA A 397 17.38 -10.07 31.45
C ALA A 397 17.36 -11.58 31.74
N LEU A 398 16.96 -12.40 30.76
CA LEU A 398 17.00 -13.86 30.87
C LEU A 398 18.44 -14.41 30.87
N GLU A 399 19.36 -13.80 30.12
CA GLU A 399 20.80 -14.11 30.17
C GLU A 399 21.43 -13.76 31.52
N GLU A 400 21.00 -12.67 32.16
CA GLU A 400 21.41 -12.26 33.51
C GLU A 400 20.84 -13.22 34.57
N GLU A 401 19.54 -13.52 34.53
CA GLU A 401 18.92 -14.52 35.43
C GLU A 401 19.58 -15.90 35.28
N HIS A 402 19.90 -16.32 34.05
CA HIS A 402 20.61 -17.57 33.81
C HIS A 402 22.02 -17.58 34.43
N GLN A 403 22.75 -16.45 34.37
CA GLN A 403 24.05 -16.31 35.01
C GLN A 403 23.94 -16.32 36.54
N GLU A 404 22.92 -15.66 37.12
CA GLU A 404 22.62 -15.71 38.55
C GLU A 404 22.30 -17.15 38.99
N ALA A 405 21.42 -17.84 38.28
CA ALA A 405 21.06 -19.24 38.55
C ALA A 405 22.28 -20.18 38.43
N GLN A 406 23.14 -20.01 37.41
CA GLN A 406 24.41 -20.73 37.33
C GLN A 406 25.35 -20.39 38.50
N GLY A 407 25.34 -19.16 39.00
CA GLY A 407 26.05 -18.74 40.21
C GLY A 407 25.56 -19.51 41.44
N GLN A 408 24.24 -19.56 41.65
CA GLN A 408 23.61 -20.29 42.76
C GLN A 408 23.88 -21.80 42.67
N VAL A 409 23.79 -22.41 41.49
CA VAL A 409 24.11 -23.83 41.27
C VAL A 409 25.57 -24.15 41.60
N ARG A 410 26.52 -23.24 41.31
CA ARG A 410 27.93 -23.39 41.72
C ARG A 410 28.07 -23.34 43.23
N LEU A 411 27.48 -22.36 43.90
CA LEU A 411 27.51 -22.25 45.37
C LEU A 411 26.91 -23.48 46.06
N VAL A 412 25.75 -23.96 45.60
CA VAL A 412 25.11 -25.18 46.14
C VAL A 412 25.99 -26.41 45.92
N ARG A 413 26.67 -26.52 44.77
CA ARG A 413 27.64 -27.59 44.52
C ARG A 413 28.85 -27.51 45.45
N GLU A 414 29.41 -26.32 45.66
CA GLU A 414 30.52 -26.11 46.59
C GLU A 414 30.14 -26.45 48.05
N GLU A 415 28.93 -26.11 48.50
CA GLU A 415 28.43 -26.53 49.82
C GLU A 415 28.17 -28.04 49.89
N MET A 416 27.64 -28.66 48.84
CA MET A 416 27.50 -30.12 48.75
C MET A 416 28.86 -30.82 48.86
N ASP A 417 29.88 -30.33 48.14
CA ASP A 417 31.23 -30.89 48.18
C ASP A 417 31.89 -30.70 49.57
N LYS A 418 31.65 -29.56 50.25
CA LYS A 418 32.09 -29.32 51.64
C LYS A 418 31.42 -30.29 52.62
N LEU A 419 30.10 -30.46 52.52
CA LEU A 419 29.32 -31.39 53.37
C LEU A 419 29.72 -32.84 53.11
N GLN A 420 29.96 -33.22 51.86
CA GLN A 420 30.46 -34.55 51.50
C GLN A 420 31.83 -34.81 52.14
N ALA A 421 32.75 -33.86 52.03
CA ALA A 421 34.06 -33.96 52.69
C ALA A 421 33.97 -33.98 54.23
N GLN A 422 32.98 -33.29 54.84
CA GLN A 422 32.73 -33.39 56.29
C GLN A 422 32.23 -34.79 56.66
N LEU A 423 31.25 -35.31 55.94
CA LEU A 423 30.70 -36.66 56.13
C LEU A 423 31.78 -37.74 56.01
N ASP A 424 32.70 -37.61 55.05
CA ASP A 424 33.79 -38.57 54.88
C ASP A 424 34.83 -38.50 56.01
N ARG A 425 35.14 -37.30 56.54
CA ARG A 425 35.96 -37.17 57.77
C ARG A 425 35.29 -37.78 59.00
N GLU A 426 33.97 -37.59 59.16
CA GLU A 426 33.22 -38.21 60.27
C GLU A 426 33.16 -39.74 60.14
N ARG A 427 33.07 -40.28 58.91
CA ARG A 427 33.19 -41.72 58.64
C ARG A 427 34.58 -42.25 59.00
N GLU A 428 35.64 -41.54 58.61
CA GLU A 428 37.02 -41.90 58.96
C GLU A 428 37.27 -41.83 60.47
N ALA A 429 36.82 -40.78 61.15
CA ALA A 429 36.90 -40.64 62.60
C ALA A 429 36.10 -41.71 63.34
N GLY A 430 34.89 -42.02 62.87
CA GLY A 430 34.06 -43.11 63.39
C GLY A 430 34.72 -44.48 63.23
N ALA A 431 35.36 -44.74 62.08
CA ALA A 431 36.12 -45.97 61.85
C ALA A 431 37.36 -46.06 62.76
N GLN A 432 38.10 -44.96 62.95
CA GLN A 432 39.23 -44.89 63.89
C GLN A 432 38.77 -45.11 65.34
N ALA A 433 37.66 -44.50 65.75
CA ALA A 433 37.08 -44.69 67.08
C ALA A 433 36.60 -46.13 67.31
N ALA A 434 36.03 -46.78 66.29
CA ALA A 434 35.64 -48.19 66.36
C ALA A 434 36.86 -49.12 66.53
N LEU A 435 37.94 -48.89 65.76
CA LEU A 435 39.20 -49.63 65.90
C LEU A 435 39.83 -49.43 67.29
N ALA A 436 39.87 -48.20 67.80
CA ALA A 436 40.37 -47.90 69.13
C ALA A 436 39.51 -48.56 70.23
N ALA A 437 38.18 -48.60 70.07
CA ALA A 437 37.29 -49.28 71.00
C ALA A 437 37.49 -50.80 70.99
N GLU A 438 37.76 -51.40 69.83
CA GLU A 438 38.09 -52.83 69.70
C GLU A 438 39.46 -53.16 70.34
N GLU A 439 40.47 -52.30 70.17
CA GLU A 439 41.76 -52.42 70.84
C GLU A 439 41.63 -52.31 72.37
N GLN A 440 40.89 -51.31 72.88
CA GLN A 440 40.63 -51.17 74.32
C GLN A 440 39.80 -52.33 74.89
N ARG A 441 38.94 -52.95 74.09
CA ARG A 441 38.22 -54.17 74.48
C ARG A 441 39.19 -55.34 74.62
N ALA A 442 40.11 -55.51 73.67
CA ALA A 442 41.14 -56.55 73.72
C ALA A 442 42.09 -56.36 74.93
N THR A 443 42.51 -55.14 75.24
CA THR A 443 43.34 -54.88 76.44
C THR A 443 42.57 -55.13 77.74
N ALA A 444 41.29 -54.72 77.81
CA ALA A 444 40.43 -55.00 78.96
C ALA A 444 40.20 -56.51 79.19
N ASP A 445 40.04 -57.30 78.12
CA ASP A 445 39.92 -58.76 78.22
C ASP A 445 41.23 -59.42 78.67
N CYS A 446 42.39 -58.96 78.19
CA CYS A 446 43.71 -59.39 78.70
C CYS A 446 43.87 -59.09 80.21
N LEU A 447 43.53 -57.87 80.65
CA LEU A 447 43.58 -57.48 82.06
C LEU A 447 42.58 -58.27 82.91
N ARG A 448 41.40 -58.60 82.38
CA ARG A 448 40.39 -59.44 83.06
C ARG A 448 40.88 -60.86 83.30
N LEU A 449 41.59 -61.44 82.33
CA LEU A 449 42.24 -62.75 82.47
C LEU A 449 43.35 -62.71 83.53
N GLU A 450 44.19 -61.67 83.54
CA GLU A 450 45.22 -61.52 84.57
C GLU A 450 44.63 -61.26 85.97
N ASN A 451 43.58 -60.44 86.09
CA ASN A 451 42.93 -60.20 87.38
C ASN A 451 42.31 -61.49 87.94
N SER A 452 41.73 -62.33 87.08
CA SER A 452 41.23 -63.66 87.44
C SER A 452 42.35 -64.57 87.97
N ARG A 453 43.54 -64.54 87.34
CA ARG A 453 44.75 -65.25 87.79
C ARG A 453 45.24 -64.74 89.16
N LEU A 454 45.31 -63.43 89.36
CA LEU A 454 45.75 -62.81 90.61
C LEU A 454 44.77 -63.06 91.76
N LYS A 455 43.46 -63.05 91.49
CA LYS A 455 42.42 -63.35 92.49
C LYS A 455 42.57 -64.77 93.05
N ALA A 456 42.78 -65.75 92.18
CA ALA A 456 43.06 -67.13 92.59
C ALA A 456 44.30 -67.24 93.49
N GLN A 457 45.34 -66.43 93.24
CA GLN A 457 46.52 -66.36 94.11
C GLN A 457 46.20 -65.74 95.49
N VAL A 458 45.40 -64.66 95.53
CA VAL A 458 45.02 -63.99 96.78
C VAL A 458 44.18 -64.91 97.68
N ASP A 459 43.26 -65.69 97.11
CA ASP A 459 42.44 -66.62 97.90
C ASP A 459 43.28 -67.73 98.56
N ILE A 460 44.35 -68.19 97.90
CA ILE A 460 45.35 -69.12 98.47
C ILE A 460 46.10 -68.49 99.65
N GLU A 461 46.56 -67.23 99.53
CA GLU A 461 47.27 -66.56 100.63
C GLU A 461 46.34 -66.21 101.81
N ARG A 462 45.08 -65.87 101.54
CA ARG A 462 44.07 -65.59 102.58
C ARG A 462 43.79 -66.79 103.47
N GLN A 463 43.79 -68.00 102.90
CA GLN A 463 43.64 -69.23 103.67
C GLN A 463 44.74 -69.36 104.74
N LYS A 464 46.01 -69.13 104.36
CA LYS A 464 47.17 -69.15 105.28
C LYS A 464 47.10 -68.06 106.35
N VAL A 465 46.60 -66.87 106.01
CA VAL A 465 46.45 -65.78 106.98
C VAL A 465 45.32 -66.05 107.98
N GLY A 466 44.27 -66.79 107.60
CA GLY A 466 43.24 -67.27 108.53
C GLY A 466 43.86 -68.11 109.65
N GLU A 467 44.67 -69.12 109.28
CA GLU A 467 45.40 -70.00 110.19
C GLU A 467 46.31 -69.22 111.17
N LEU A 468 46.91 -68.10 110.72
CA LEU A 468 47.74 -67.22 111.54
C LEU A 468 46.94 -66.27 112.43
N LYS A 469 45.69 -65.95 112.08
CA LYS A 469 44.86 -64.98 112.81
C LYS A 469 44.18 -65.59 114.04
N ASP A 470 43.89 -66.89 113.98
CA ASP A 470 43.40 -67.68 115.13
C ASP A 470 44.42 -67.73 116.29
N LEU A 471 45.70 -67.45 116.02
CA LEU A 471 46.78 -67.42 117.01
C LEU A 471 46.95 -66.08 117.77
N GLN A 472 46.27 -64.99 117.37
CA GLN A 472 46.68 -63.62 117.78
C GLN A 472 45.63 -62.78 118.53
N SER A 473 44.49 -63.35 118.93
CA SER A 473 43.35 -62.56 119.44
C SER A 473 43.23 -62.53 120.99
N ALA A 474 44.01 -61.68 121.67
CA ALA A 474 43.69 -61.18 123.02
C ALA A 474 44.55 -59.97 123.44
N GLY A 475 43.93 -58.84 123.83
CA GLY A 475 44.54 -57.83 124.72
C GLY A 475 44.37 -56.36 124.33
N ASP A 476 43.28 -55.73 124.78
CA ASP A 476 42.97 -54.33 124.50
C ASP A 476 43.50 -53.31 125.53
N SER A 477 43.79 -52.12 125.00
CA SER A 477 44.06 -50.83 125.67
C SER A 477 44.34 -49.75 124.60
N SER A 478 44.78 -50.20 123.42
CA SER A 478 44.98 -49.39 122.21
C SER A 478 43.71 -48.66 121.76
N GLU A 479 42.53 -49.27 121.89
CA GLU A 479 41.26 -48.78 121.33
C GLU A 479 40.91 -47.34 121.72
N VAL A 480 41.02 -46.97 123.00
CA VAL A 480 40.64 -45.63 123.48
C VAL A 480 41.62 -44.56 122.97
N GLN A 481 42.91 -44.88 122.90
CA GLN A 481 43.90 -43.97 122.30
C GLN A 481 43.73 -43.89 120.77
N ASN A 482 43.25 -44.96 120.13
CA ASN A 482 42.95 -44.96 118.70
C ASN A 482 41.73 -44.08 118.43
N LEU A 483 40.61 -44.24 119.13
CA LEU A 483 39.40 -43.43 118.95
C LEU A 483 39.66 -41.92 118.99
N LEU A 484 40.51 -41.44 119.90
CA LEU A 484 40.87 -40.02 119.96
C LEU A 484 41.73 -39.58 118.75
N LYS A 485 42.65 -40.43 118.28
CA LYS A 485 43.41 -40.19 117.04
C LYS A 485 42.50 -40.22 115.81
N THR A 486 41.50 -41.10 115.79
CA THR A 486 40.49 -41.18 114.74
C THR A 486 39.67 -39.90 114.68
N ALA A 487 39.15 -39.40 115.80
CA ALA A 487 38.38 -38.15 115.85
C ALA A 487 39.19 -36.92 115.37
N HIS A 488 40.49 -36.85 115.70
CA HIS A 488 41.36 -35.80 115.16
C HIS A 488 41.61 -35.95 113.65
N ALA A 489 41.87 -37.17 113.18
CA ALA A 489 42.02 -37.44 111.75
C ALA A 489 40.71 -37.17 110.96
N GLU A 490 39.54 -37.42 111.56
CA GLU A 490 38.24 -37.10 110.97
C GLU A 490 37.98 -35.60 110.89
N ARG A 491 38.36 -34.81 111.91
CA ARG A 491 38.32 -33.33 111.81
C ARG A 491 39.20 -32.87 110.65
N ASP A 492 40.44 -33.33 110.59
CA ASP A 492 41.40 -32.88 109.57
C ASP A 492 40.93 -33.31 108.16
N ARG A 493 40.30 -34.49 108.03
CA ARG A 493 39.64 -34.94 106.81
C ARG A 493 38.46 -34.04 106.43
N LEU A 494 37.58 -33.69 107.36
CA LEU A 494 36.44 -32.80 107.13
C LEU A 494 36.86 -31.36 106.78
N GLU A 495 37.98 -30.87 107.33
CA GLU A 495 38.56 -29.58 106.94
C GLU A 495 39.06 -29.60 105.49
N VAL A 496 39.69 -30.71 105.05
CA VAL A 496 40.08 -30.93 103.64
C VAL A 496 38.85 -31.03 102.73
N GLU A 497 37.89 -31.92 103.03
CA GLU A 497 36.62 -32.08 102.28
C GLU A 497 35.88 -30.73 102.12
N LEU A 498 35.91 -29.88 103.15
CA LEU A 498 35.29 -28.55 103.13
C LEU A 498 36.08 -27.52 102.31
N THR A 499 37.39 -27.66 102.16
CA THR A 499 38.17 -26.87 101.19
C THR A 499 37.98 -27.35 99.75
N GLU A 500 37.85 -28.67 99.53
CA GLU A 500 37.56 -29.27 98.23
C GLU A 500 36.17 -28.82 97.74
N LEU A 501 35.12 -28.95 98.56
CA LEU A 501 33.76 -28.46 98.24
C LEU A 501 33.71 -26.95 97.93
N ARG A 502 34.57 -26.14 98.57
CA ARG A 502 34.69 -24.70 98.26
C ARG A 502 35.36 -24.46 96.92
N GLN A 503 36.37 -25.26 96.57
CA GLN A 503 37.00 -25.21 95.25
C GLN A 503 36.02 -25.67 94.17
N GLU A 504 35.34 -26.79 94.34
CA GLU A 504 34.30 -27.30 93.43
C GLU A 504 33.19 -26.26 93.20
N LEU A 505 32.76 -25.55 94.24
CA LEU A 505 31.77 -24.47 94.12
C LEU A 505 32.29 -23.29 93.27
N LEU A 506 33.56 -22.89 93.44
CA LEU A 506 34.17 -21.83 92.64
C LEU A 506 34.37 -22.27 91.17
N GLU A 507 34.76 -23.52 90.95
CA GLU A 507 34.89 -24.11 89.61
C GLU A 507 33.53 -24.21 88.91
N ALA A 508 32.49 -24.67 89.62
CA ALA A 508 31.11 -24.69 89.11
C ALA A 508 30.56 -23.29 88.81
N GLN A 509 30.90 -22.28 89.62
CA GLN A 509 30.57 -20.88 89.35
C GLN A 509 31.27 -20.38 88.08
N ALA A 510 32.58 -20.61 87.92
CA ALA A 510 33.33 -20.24 86.73
C ALA A 510 32.80 -20.92 85.46
N VAL A 511 32.44 -22.20 85.53
CA VAL A 511 31.77 -22.93 84.43
C VAL A 511 30.40 -22.33 84.13
N THR A 512 29.60 -21.99 85.14
CA THR A 512 28.28 -21.36 84.96
C THR A 512 28.39 -19.98 84.27
N GLU A 513 29.39 -19.17 84.64
CA GLU A 513 29.66 -17.89 83.98
C GLU A 513 30.14 -18.08 82.53
N HIS A 514 30.97 -19.09 82.27
CA HIS A 514 31.40 -19.45 80.91
C HIS A 514 30.23 -19.90 80.02
N VAL A 515 29.33 -20.75 80.54
CA VAL A 515 28.12 -21.20 79.85
C VAL A 515 27.18 -20.02 79.59
N ARG A 516 26.99 -19.11 80.57
CA ARG A 516 26.19 -17.89 80.37
C ARG A 516 26.79 -17.00 79.28
N ALA A 517 28.10 -16.78 79.30
CA ALA A 517 28.79 -15.95 78.31
C ALA A 517 28.79 -16.57 76.90
N THR A 518 28.77 -17.89 76.78
CA THR A 518 28.62 -18.59 75.49
C THR A 518 27.17 -18.60 75.02
N MET A 519 26.18 -18.77 75.89
CA MET A 519 24.76 -18.58 75.56
C MET A 519 24.49 -17.19 74.99
N CYS A 520 24.88 -16.11 75.67
CA CYS A 520 24.64 -14.74 75.17
C CYS A 520 25.31 -14.48 73.80
N LYS A 521 26.47 -15.12 73.53
CA LYS A 521 27.13 -15.07 72.21
C LYS A 521 26.35 -15.85 71.14
N VAL A 522 25.71 -16.96 71.49
CA VAL A 522 24.85 -17.73 70.58
C VAL A 522 23.54 -16.99 70.33
N GLU A 523 22.89 -16.46 71.36
CA GLU A 523 21.66 -15.65 71.25
C GLU A 523 21.87 -14.44 70.32
N ALA A 524 22.95 -13.69 70.50
CA ALA A 524 23.29 -12.56 69.64
C ALA A 524 23.56 -12.98 68.18
N LYS A 525 24.15 -14.16 67.95
CA LYS A 525 24.32 -14.72 66.60
C LYS A 525 22.99 -15.15 65.99
N CYS A 526 22.10 -15.77 66.77
CA CYS A 526 20.76 -16.16 66.34
C CYS A 526 19.94 -14.93 65.93
N GLN A 527 19.93 -13.89 66.76
CA GLN A 527 19.30 -12.59 66.43
C GLN A 527 19.89 -12.01 65.12
N GLN A 528 21.21 -11.96 64.99
CA GLN A 528 21.86 -11.44 63.78
C GLN A 528 21.54 -12.27 62.53
N VAL A 529 21.36 -13.59 62.65
CA VAL A 529 20.92 -14.45 61.53
C VAL A 529 19.44 -14.22 61.21
N GLN A 530 18.59 -14.09 62.23
CA GLN A 530 17.17 -13.79 62.07
C GLN A 530 16.96 -12.44 61.35
N GLU A 531 17.57 -11.35 61.82
CA GLU A 531 17.49 -10.05 61.15
C GLU A 531 18.02 -10.12 59.69
N ARG A 532 19.02 -10.98 59.42
CA ARG A 532 19.53 -11.17 58.05
C ARG A 532 18.56 -11.97 57.18
N ALA A 533 17.74 -12.85 57.75
CA ALA A 533 16.67 -13.53 57.04
C ALA A 533 15.53 -12.54 56.77
N GLU A 534 15.05 -11.81 57.78
CA GLU A 534 13.98 -10.81 57.68
C GLU A 534 14.31 -9.72 56.63
N ARG A 535 15.54 -9.20 56.60
CA ARG A 535 15.96 -8.23 55.54
C ARG A 535 15.95 -8.84 54.13
N ARG A 536 16.29 -10.12 53.96
CA ARG A 536 16.23 -10.80 52.65
C ARG A 536 14.78 -11.07 52.25
N GLU A 537 13.94 -11.45 53.19
CA GLU A 537 12.50 -11.65 52.95
C GLU A 537 11.84 -10.34 52.51
N GLN A 538 12.21 -9.21 53.14
CA GLN A 538 11.75 -7.88 52.73
C GLN A 538 12.25 -7.48 51.33
N ASP A 539 13.52 -7.74 51.01
CA ASP A 539 14.09 -7.46 49.68
C ASP A 539 13.49 -8.34 48.57
N LEU A 540 13.29 -9.63 48.85
CA LEU A 540 12.58 -10.53 47.95
C LEU A 540 11.11 -10.11 47.78
N GLY A 541 10.46 -9.68 48.86
CA GLY A 541 9.09 -9.15 48.83
C GLY A 541 8.95 -7.91 47.94
N SER A 542 9.86 -6.93 48.08
CA SER A 542 9.84 -5.72 47.24
C SER A 542 10.18 -6.01 45.77
N ARG A 543 11.08 -6.97 45.52
CA ARG A 543 11.36 -7.48 44.16
C ARG A 543 10.15 -8.17 43.54
N VAL A 544 9.44 -9.01 44.31
CA VAL A 544 8.20 -9.66 43.84
C VAL A 544 7.14 -8.62 43.49
N THR A 545 6.84 -7.65 44.37
CA THR A 545 5.85 -6.61 44.06
C THR A 545 6.25 -5.76 42.85
N SER A 546 7.54 -5.46 42.68
CA SER A 546 8.03 -4.74 41.49
C SER A 546 7.86 -5.55 40.20
N LEU A 547 8.10 -6.86 40.24
CA LEU A 547 7.86 -7.76 39.10
C LEU A 547 6.36 -7.91 38.79
N GLU A 548 5.50 -7.95 39.81
CA GLU A 548 4.04 -7.94 39.65
C GLU A 548 3.55 -6.64 38.99
N GLU A 549 4.06 -5.47 39.41
CA GLU A 549 3.75 -4.18 38.78
C GLU A 549 4.19 -4.13 37.31
N VAL A 550 5.40 -4.62 36.99
CA VAL A 550 5.88 -4.73 35.61
C VAL A 550 5.03 -5.70 34.79
N GLY A 551 4.61 -6.82 35.38
CA GLY A 551 3.70 -7.79 34.76
C GLY A 551 2.34 -7.16 34.41
N VAL A 552 1.73 -6.45 35.36
CA VAL A 552 0.46 -5.72 35.13
C VAL A 552 0.62 -4.63 34.06
N HIS A 553 1.76 -3.93 34.04
CA HIS A 553 2.04 -2.94 32.99
C HIS A 553 2.14 -3.60 31.60
N ALA A 554 2.86 -4.72 31.49
CA ALA A 554 2.97 -5.48 30.23
C ALA A 554 1.61 -6.05 29.78
N GLU A 555 0.78 -6.55 30.70
CA GLU A 555 -0.59 -6.97 30.38
C GLU A 555 -1.45 -5.84 29.83
N ASN A 556 -1.28 -4.61 30.34
CA ASN A 556 -2.02 -3.45 29.85
C ASN A 556 -1.53 -3.00 28.47
N GLN A 557 -0.21 -2.97 28.22
CA GLN A 557 0.34 -2.76 26.87
C GLN A 557 -0.20 -3.81 25.87
N VAL A 558 -0.32 -5.08 26.28
CA VAL A 558 -0.91 -6.15 25.44
C VAL A 558 -2.40 -5.92 25.15
N LYS A 559 -3.15 -5.25 26.05
CA LYS A 559 -4.55 -4.86 25.79
C LYS A 559 -4.62 -3.70 24.79
N GLU A 560 -3.83 -2.65 24.99
CA GLU A 560 -3.74 -1.49 24.08
C GLU A 560 -3.29 -1.90 22.66
N LEU A 561 -2.32 -2.81 22.56
CA LEU A 561 -1.90 -3.37 21.27
C LEU A 561 -2.99 -4.24 20.61
N LYS A 562 -3.82 -4.95 21.37
CA LYS A 562 -4.98 -5.68 20.82
C LYS A 562 -6.07 -4.74 20.33
N GLU A 563 -6.36 -3.68 21.09
CA GLU A 563 -7.36 -2.66 20.71
C GLU A 563 -6.94 -1.96 19.41
N THR A 564 -5.68 -1.52 19.31
CA THR A 564 -5.15 -0.91 18.07
C THR A 564 -5.09 -1.90 16.90
N ILE A 565 -4.86 -3.20 17.12
CA ILE A 565 -5.00 -4.23 16.06
C ILE A 565 -6.45 -4.30 15.58
N PHE A 566 -7.45 -4.38 16.47
CA PHE A 566 -8.86 -4.42 16.08
C PHE A 566 -9.31 -3.16 15.32
N GLU A 567 -8.81 -1.98 15.71
CA GLU A 567 -9.08 -0.73 14.99
C GLU A 567 -8.49 -0.73 13.57
N LEU A 568 -7.27 -1.26 13.41
CA LEU A 568 -6.63 -1.40 12.09
C LEU A 568 -7.33 -2.47 11.23
N GLU A 569 -7.83 -3.56 11.81
CA GLU A 569 -8.63 -4.57 11.11
C GLU A 569 -9.96 -3.99 10.59
N ASP A 570 -10.70 -3.22 11.41
CA ASP A 570 -11.95 -2.53 10.98
C ASP A 570 -11.67 -1.52 9.87
N GLN A 571 -10.57 -0.77 9.96
CA GLN A 571 -10.13 0.16 8.90
C GLN A 571 -9.80 -0.57 7.58
N VAL A 572 -9.07 -1.69 7.64
CA VAL A 572 -8.74 -2.50 6.46
C VAL A 572 -10.00 -3.09 5.82
N GLU A 573 -10.96 -3.57 6.61
CA GLU A 573 -12.23 -4.10 6.06
C GLU A 573 -13.12 -2.98 5.49
N GLN A 574 -13.16 -1.80 6.13
CA GLN A 574 -13.80 -0.62 5.57
C GLN A 574 -13.16 -0.20 4.23
N GLN A 575 -11.83 -0.19 4.12
CA GLN A 575 -11.14 0.08 2.86
C GLN A 575 -11.41 -0.98 1.79
N ARG A 576 -11.55 -2.27 2.16
CA ARG A 576 -11.97 -3.34 1.24
C ARG A 576 -13.38 -3.10 0.70
N ALA A 577 -14.33 -2.73 1.57
CA ALA A 577 -15.70 -2.40 1.16
C ALA A 577 -15.73 -1.19 0.22
N VAL A 578 -15.03 -0.09 0.55
CA VAL A 578 -14.94 1.11 -0.32
C VAL A 578 -14.33 0.75 -1.68
N ASN A 579 -13.21 0.03 -1.70
CA ASN A 579 -12.58 -0.41 -2.95
C ASN A 579 -13.50 -1.32 -3.80
N CYS A 580 -14.35 -2.14 -3.17
CA CYS A 580 -15.35 -2.95 -3.87
C CYS A 580 -16.40 -2.05 -4.56
N HIS A 581 -16.93 -1.06 -3.84
CA HIS A 581 -17.86 -0.08 -4.42
C HIS A 581 -17.23 0.75 -5.54
N THR A 582 -15.98 1.21 -5.39
CA THR A 582 -15.27 1.93 -6.45
C THR A 582 -15.07 1.06 -7.70
N LYS A 583 -14.67 -0.21 -7.53
CA LYS A 583 -14.54 -1.16 -8.65
C LYS A 583 -15.87 -1.37 -9.38
N GLN A 584 -16.98 -1.49 -8.65
CA GLN A 584 -18.31 -1.61 -9.25
C GLN A 584 -18.69 -0.35 -10.05
N ALA A 585 -18.46 0.84 -9.48
CA ALA A 585 -18.74 2.10 -10.16
C ALA A 585 -17.90 2.28 -11.44
N VAL A 586 -16.64 1.86 -11.43
CA VAL A 586 -15.77 1.84 -12.63
C VAL A 586 -16.35 0.89 -13.70
N LEU A 587 -16.72 -0.34 -13.33
CA LEU A 587 -17.35 -1.29 -14.26
C LEU A 587 -18.66 -0.74 -14.85
N ASP A 588 -19.48 -0.06 -14.05
CA ASP A 588 -20.74 0.54 -14.52
C ASP A 588 -20.48 1.70 -15.51
N MET A 589 -19.45 2.52 -15.25
CA MET A 589 -19.00 3.58 -16.15
C MET A 589 -18.38 3.02 -17.45
N GLU A 590 -17.54 1.99 -17.39
CA GLU A 590 -16.98 1.30 -18.56
C GLU A 590 -18.10 0.72 -19.45
N ASN A 591 -19.10 0.09 -18.84
CA ASN A 591 -20.28 -0.41 -19.54
C ASN A 591 -21.12 0.70 -20.18
N LEU A 592 -21.19 1.89 -19.57
CA LEU A 592 -21.86 3.05 -20.15
C LEU A 592 -21.07 3.62 -21.33
N VAL A 593 -19.74 3.79 -21.19
CA VAL A 593 -18.86 4.25 -22.27
C VAL A 593 -18.98 3.32 -23.48
N LYS A 594 -18.90 2.00 -23.28
CA LYS A 594 -19.07 1.01 -24.35
C LYS A 594 -20.41 1.15 -25.09
N LYS A 595 -21.52 1.36 -24.36
CA LYS A 595 -22.84 1.62 -24.98
C LYS A 595 -22.85 2.92 -25.80
N MET A 596 -22.21 3.98 -25.31
CA MET A 596 -22.08 5.23 -26.04
C MET A 596 -21.21 5.10 -27.29
N GLU A 597 -20.14 4.29 -27.25
CA GLU A 597 -19.33 3.95 -28.41
C GLU A 597 -20.13 3.15 -29.45
N GLU A 598 -20.89 2.13 -29.02
CA GLU A 598 -21.79 1.37 -29.89
C GLU A 598 -22.83 2.28 -30.57
N GLN A 599 -23.46 3.18 -29.82
CA GLN A 599 -24.39 4.19 -30.35
C GLN A 599 -23.72 5.16 -31.34
N LYS A 600 -22.50 5.65 -31.03
CA LYS A 600 -21.73 6.51 -31.93
C LYS A 600 -21.43 5.81 -33.25
N VAL A 601 -20.93 4.58 -33.20
CA VAL A 601 -20.61 3.82 -34.42
C VAL A 601 -21.87 3.56 -35.25
N GLU A 602 -23.03 3.36 -34.60
CA GLU A 602 -24.30 3.22 -35.32
C GLU A 602 -24.82 4.54 -35.91
N ALA A 603 -24.64 5.67 -35.22
CA ALA A 603 -24.89 7.00 -35.80
C ALA A 603 -23.97 7.28 -37.01
N ASP A 604 -22.68 6.94 -36.92
CA ASP A 604 -21.73 7.03 -38.03
C ASP A 604 -22.13 6.15 -39.23
N ARG A 605 -22.76 4.99 -39.00
CA ARG A 605 -23.34 4.15 -40.06
C ARG A 605 -24.54 4.84 -40.71
N HIS A 606 -25.50 5.33 -39.93
CA HIS A 606 -26.64 6.09 -40.45
C HIS A 606 -26.21 7.31 -41.27
N MET A 607 -25.25 8.10 -40.77
CA MET A 607 -24.72 9.25 -41.49
C MET A 607 -24.03 8.85 -42.81
N LYS A 608 -23.32 7.71 -42.86
CA LYS A 608 -22.74 7.18 -44.10
C LYS A 608 -23.81 6.73 -45.10
N VAL A 609 -24.94 6.19 -44.64
CA VAL A 609 -26.07 5.80 -45.50
C VAL A 609 -26.77 7.05 -46.07
N LEU A 610 -27.14 8.01 -45.23
CA LEU A 610 -27.74 9.28 -45.66
C LEU A 610 -26.81 10.03 -46.62
N SER A 611 -25.50 10.04 -46.35
CA SER A 611 -24.49 10.66 -47.25
C SER A 611 -24.33 9.96 -48.60
N ARG A 612 -24.75 8.69 -48.73
CA ARG A 612 -24.84 7.98 -50.02
C ARG A 612 -26.13 8.36 -50.74
N GLN A 613 -27.27 8.27 -50.06
CA GLN A 613 -28.57 8.68 -50.61
C GLN A 613 -28.54 10.11 -51.18
N VAL A 614 -27.99 11.08 -50.44
CA VAL A 614 -27.83 12.48 -50.92
C VAL A 614 -26.89 12.60 -52.13
N LYS A 615 -25.96 11.66 -52.36
CA LYS A 615 -25.15 11.62 -53.59
C LYS A 615 -25.92 11.00 -54.75
N ASP A 616 -26.66 9.93 -54.48
CA ASP A 616 -27.48 9.22 -55.46
C ASP A 616 -28.59 10.14 -55.98
N GLU A 617 -29.30 10.85 -55.08
CA GLU A 617 -30.27 11.91 -55.41
C GLU A 617 -29.65 13.05 -56.24
N LYS A 618 -28.40 13.47 -55.92
CA LYS A 618 -27.66 14.47 -56.71
C LYS A 618 -27.20 13.96 -58.07
N GLU A 619 -27.09 12.65 -58.26
CA GLU A 619 -26.87 12.04 -59.58
C GLU A 619 -28.17 11.93 -60.36
N GLU A 620 -29.25 11.48 -59.73
CA GLU A 620 -30.59 11.44 -60.32
C GLU A 620 -31.07 12.82 -60.76
N TRP A 621 -30.85 13.86 -59.95
CA TRP A 621 -31.16 15.24 -60.35
C TRP A 621 -30.35 15.70 -61.57
N ARG A 622 -29.07 15.30 -61.68
CA ARG A 622 -28.24 15.60 -62.86
C ARG A 622 -28.71 14.82 -64.10
N ARG A 623 -29.15 13.57 -63.95
CA ARG A 623 -29.76 12.78 -65.03
C ARG A 623 -31.06 13.45 -65.50
N PHE A 624 -31.96 13.77 -64.56
CA PHE A 624 -33.20 14.49 -64.84
C PHE A 624 -32.98 15.83 -65.53
N GLN A 625 -31.95 16.60 -65.13
CA GLN A 625 -31.59 17.84 -65.81
C GLN A 625 -31.13 17.60 -67.26
N ALA A 626 -30.34 16.57 -67.52
CA ALA A 626 -29.90 16.20 -68.87
C ALA A 626 -31.08 15.71 -69.73
N ASP A 627 -31.94 14.85 -69.19
CA ASP A 627 -33.15 14.36 -69.84
C ASP A 627 -34.11 15.51 -70.18
N LEU A 628 -34.28 16.47 -69.26
CA LEU A 628 -35.06 17.69 -69.48
C LEU A 628 -34.45 18.57 -70.58
N GLN A 629 -33.13 18.72 -70.63
CA GLN A 629 -32.44 19.43 -71.71
C GLN A 629 -32.68 18.73 -73.06
N THR A 630 -32.57 17.40 -73.12
CA THR A 630 -32.88 16.61 -74.32
C THR A 630 -34.34 16.78 -74.74
N ALA A 631 -35.28 16.73 -73.81
CA ALA A 631 -36.70 16.95 -74.08
C ALA A 631 -36.98 18.38 -74.62
N VAL A 632 -36.30 19.40 -74.08
CA VAL A 632 -36.40 20.79 -74.57
C VAL A 632 -35.80 20.96 -75.96
N VAL A 633 -34.69 20.26 -76.30
CA VAL A 633 -34.14 20.23 -77.66
C VAL A 633 -35.13 19.58 -78.62
N VAL A 634 -35.59 18.36 -78.33
CA VAL A 634 -36.57 17.63 -79.16
C VAL A 634 -37.87 18.42 -79.35
N ALA A 635 -38.38 19.07 -78.31
CA ALA A 635 -39.56 19.94 -78.41
C ALA A 635 -39.32 21.18 -79.30
N ASN A 636 -38.10 21.73 -79.32
CA ASN A 636 -37.74 22.81 -80.23
C ASN A 636 -37.57 22.33 -81.68
N ASP A 637 -37.01 21.14 -81.89
CA ASP A 637 -36.85 20.53 -83.22
C ASP A 637 -38.22 20.25 -83.84
N ILE A 638 -39.12 19.56 -83.12
CA ILE A 638 -40.51 19.32 -83.53
C ILE A 638 -41.24 20.63 -83.85
N LYS A 639 -41.04 21.67 -83.03
CA LYS A 639 -41.61 23.02 -83.29
C LYS A 639 -41.06 23.63 -84.57
N VAL A 640 -39.77 23.45 -84.87
CA VAL A 640 -39.14 23.95 -86.10
C VAL A 640 -39.61 23.16 -87.31
N GLU A 641 -39.68 21.83 -87.23
CA GLU A 641 -40.22 20.94 -88.27
C GLU A 641 -41.67 21.30 -88.59
N ALA A 642 -42.56 21.37 -87.60
CA ALA A 642 -43.96 21.77 -87.79
C ALA A 642 -44.09 23.18 -88.41
N GLN A 643 -43.20 24.12 -88.07
CA GLN A 643 -43.16 25.43 -88.73
C GLN A 643 -42.65 25.37 -90.18
N GLN A 644 -41.72 24.45 -90.50
CA GLN A 644 -41.23 24.22 -91.86
C GLN A 644 -42.32 23.58 -92.73
N GLU A 645 -43.01 22.56 -92.21
CA GLU A 645 -44.16 21.93 -92.85
C GLU A 645 -45.30 22.94 -93.08
N LEU A 646 -45.65 23.75 -92.08
CA LEU A 646 -46.65 24.82 -92.24
C LEU A 646 -46.24 25.84 -93.32
N ARG A 647 -44.95 26.17 -93.41
CA ARG A 647 -44.42 27.04 -94.49
C ARG A 647 -44.45 26.33 -95.86
N ALA A 648 -44.20 25.04 -95.92
CA ALA A 648 -44.30 24.25 -97.16
C ALA A 648 -45.75 24.13 -97.64
N LEU A 649 -46.69 23.80 -96.74
CA LEU A 649 -48.12 23.75 -97.02
C LEU A 649 -48.67 25.13 -97.47
N ARG A 650 -48.22 26.23 -96.85
CA ARG A 650 -48.58 27.59 -97.30
C ARG A 650 -48.06 27.90 -98.71
N ARG A 651 -46.84 27.48 -99.06
CA ARG A 651 -46.33 27.63 -100.44
C ARG A 651 -47.13 26.77 -101.42
N GLN A 652 -47.40 25.50 -101.09
CA GLN A 652 -48.21 24.63 -101.93
C GLN A 652 -49.63 25.20 -102.13
N LEU A 653 -50.25 25.73 -101.08
CA LEU A 653 -51.53 26.42 -101.18
C LEU A 653 -51.46 27.65 -102.10
N GLN A 654 -50.40 28.47 -101.99
CA GLN A 654 -50.19 29.62 -102.89
C GLN A 654 -49.97 29.14 -104.35
N GLU A 655 -49.17 28.10 -104.57
CA GLU A 655 -48.94 27.54 -105.90
C GLU A 655 -50.24 26.96 -106.51
N GLU A 656 -51.08 26.30 -105.72
CA GLU A 656 -52.40 25.83 -106.17
C GLU A 656 -53.39 26.98 -106.38
N GLN A 657 -53.35 28.04 -105.57
CA GLN A 657 -54.10 29.28 -105.82
C GLN A 657 -53.65 29.96 -107.11
N ASP A 658 -52.34 30.04 -107.37
CA ASP A 658 -51.78 30.60 -108.61
C ASP A 658 -52.09 29.72 -109.82
N ARG A 659 -52.10 28.39 -109.68
CA ARG A 659 -52.56 27.44 -110.71
C ARG A 659 -54.06 27.62 -110.96
N SER A 660 -54.87 27.71 -109.92
CA SER A 660 -56.32 27.97 -110.04
C SER A 660 -56.60 29.33 -110.66
N ALA A 661 -55.83 30.38 -110.34
CA ALA A 661 -55.96 31.69 -110.95
C ALA A 661 -55.61 31.65 -112.45
N LYS A 662 -54.52 30.95 -112.83
CA LYS A 662 -54.16 30.71 -114.24
C LYS A 662 -55.25 29.95 -114.98
N LEU A 663 -55.77 28.87 -114.40
CA LEU A 663 -56.88 28.11 -114.97
C LEU A 663 -58.16 28.95 -115.08
N SER A 664 -58.44 29.84 -114.12
CA SER A 664 -59.53 30.81 -114.24
C SER A 664 -59.29 31.79 -115.39
N THR A 665 -58.08 32.34 -115.56
CA THR A 665 -57.78 33.22 -116.71
C THR A 665 -57.81 32.47 -118.04
N ASP A 666 -57.41 31.19 -118.08
CA ASP A 666 -57.50 30.35 -119.28
C ASP A 666 -58.97 29.99 -119.58
N LEU A 667 -59.81 29.78 -118.56
CA LEU A 667 -61.25 29.60 -118.70
C LEU A 667 -61.95 30.89 -119.14
N GLU A 668 -61.54 32.05 -118.63
CA GLU A 668 -62.00 33.36 -119.11
C GLU A 668 -61.57 33.60 -120.56
N ALA A 669 -60.36 33.22 -120.95
CA ALA A 669 -59.91 33.27 -122.34
C ALA A 669 -60.72 32.31 -123.24
N LEU A 670 -60.98 31.08 -122.78
CA LEU A 670 -61.84 30.11 -123.47
C LEU A 670 -63.31 30.54 -123.51
N GLN A 671 -63.81 31.25 -122.50
CA GLN A 671 -65.11 31.91 -122.52
C GLN A 671 -65.11 33.11 -123.46
N GLY A 672 -64.02 33.88 -123.57
CA GLY A 672 -63.83 34.91 -124.60
C GLY A 672 -63.87 34.34 -126.02
N VAL A 673 -63.33 33.14 -126.21
CA VAL A 673 -63.43 32.40 -127.49
C VAL A 673 -64.83 31.80 -127.70
N ARG A 674 -65.54 31.39 -126.65
CA ARG A 674 -66.89 30.78 -126.75
C ARG A 674 -68.03 31.81 -126.78
N LEU A 675 -67.81 33.02 -126.28
CA LEU A 675 -68.70 34.19 -126.38
C LEU A 675 -68.57 34.92 -127.73
N GLY A 676 -67.89 34.30 -128.70
CA GLY A 676 -68.11 34.57 -130.13
C GLY A 676 -69.46 34.07 -130.65
N ALA A 677 -70.23 33.28 -129.87
CA ALA A 677 -71.56 32.82 -130.27
C ALA A 677 -72.51 32.55 -129.08
N GLY A 678 -73.52 33.41 -128.88
CA GLY A 678 -74.84 32.98 -128.36
C GLY A 678 -75.24 33.34 -126.93
N ALA A 679 -75.76 34.56 -126.75
CA ALA A 679 -76.93 34.91 -125.92
C ALA A 679 -77.05 34.42 -124.45
N THR A 680 -76.80 35.35 -123.53
CA THR A 680 -77.67 35.77 -122.41
C THR A 680 -78.85 34.86 -121.99
N PHE A 681 -78.92 34.50 -120.69
CA PHE A 681 -80.02 34.95 -119.82
C PHE A 681 -79.64 34.89 -118.33
N ASP A 682 -80.48 35.49 -117.49
CA ASP A 682 -80.09 36.14 -116.23
C ASP A 682 -80.63 35.46 -114.96
N THR A 683 -80.02 35.80 -113.82
CA THR A 683 -80.48 35.69 -112.42
C THR A 683 -80.49 34.33 -111.67
N LYS A 684 -79.93 34.42 -110.45
CA LYS A 684 -80.51 33.99 -109.15
C LYS A 684 -79.95 32.74 -108.45
N THR A 685 -79.01 32.96 -107.52
CA THR A 685 -79.02 32.24 -106.23
C THR A 685 -78.48 33.11 -105.10
N ALA A 686 -79.14 33.06 -103.93
CA ALA A 686 -78.59 33.48 -102.64
C ALA A 686 -78.13 32.23 -101.87
N VAL A 687 -77.23 32.41 -100.89
CA VAL A 687 -76.88 31.54 -99.73
C VAL A 687 -75.67 32.25 -99.10
N GLU A 688 -75.79 32.87 -97.93
CA GLU A 688 -75.59 32.29 -96.59
C GLU A 688 -74.24 31.56 -96.43
N GLY A 689 -73.40 32.08 -95.53
CA GLY A 689 -72.10 31.50 -95.16
C GLY A 689 -71.67 32.03 -93.80
N HIS A 690 -71.33 31.10 -92.91
CA HIS A 690 -70.98 31.31 -91.50
C HIS A 690 -69.62 31.99 -91.28
#